data_AF-A0A9J8BT04-F1
#
_entry.id   AF-A0A9J8BT04-F1
#
_cell.length_a   1.000
_cell.length_b   1.000
_cell.length_c   1.000
_cell.angle_alpha   90.00
_cell.angle_beta   90.00
_cell.angle_gamma   90.00
#
_symmetry.space_group_name_H-M   'P 1'
#
loop_
_entity.id
_entity.type
_entity.pdbx_description
1 polymer ?
#
loop_
_entity_poly.entity_id
_entity_poly.type
_entity_poly.pdbx_seq_one_letter_code
_entity_poly.pdbx_strand_id
1 'polypeptide(L)'
;MSLVFPRPNTSVIGKKDKRLMAEVNASPLKHFVTAKKKINGIFEQLGAYIKESSAFLEETYSNEELDPVTTEEQVAEVRGYLSKVAGIGEVLSRRHMKVVFFGRTSNGKSSVINAMLWDKVLPSGIGHTTNCFLRVEGTDGNEAFLLTEGSDERKSVKTVNQLAHALHQDEDLDAGSLVCVMWPKAKCALLRDDLVLVDSPGIDVTTELDSWIDKFCLDADVFVLVANSESTLMQTEKSFFHKVNERLSSPNIFILNNRWDASANEPEYMEEVRRQHMDRCTSFLVDELRVVDRAQASDRIFFVSAKEALQARVQKAQGMPEAGGALAEGFQARMFEFQNFERRFEECISQSAVKTKFEQHTMRAKQISEALRLIMDSVHIAAQEQRIHCLEMKEEREDRLEFIDKQLDLLTLDCKSKIKQITEEVEKQVSNAMAEEIRRLAVLVDDFHLDFHPSQVVLKVYKNELHKHIEDGLGRNMSERCSSAITAALQTTQTEMIEGLKPLLPIGIREQVDKMVPRQCFALSYDLNCDKLCSDFQEDIGFHFSLGWTMLVNRFLGPKNTRRALMGYNDQVAHVPRPLAITPVSTSMPPFPQGSMTQEELMVSMVTGLASLTSRTSMGIIVVGGVIWKAVGWRLIALSVGLYGLLYVYERLTWTTRAKERAFKRQFVDYASEKLQLIVSYTGSNCSHQVQQELAGTFSQLCQQVDVTRQQLEDEIRDLNSKIEQLDGLQSKAKLLRNKAGWLDSELNMFTQQYLQQGR
;
A
#
# COMPACT_ATOMS: atom_id res chain seq x y z
N MET A 1 -17.47 28.41 -18.53
CA MET A 1 -17.29 29.30 -17.37
C MET A 1 -15.82 29.30 -17.01
N SER A 2 -15.12 30.40 -17.24
CA SER A 2 -13.68 30.52 -16.99
C SER A 2 -13.47 30.93 -15.52
N LEU A 3 -12.84 30.07 -14.72
CA LEU A 3 -12.52 30.35 -13.32
C LEU A 3 -11.22 31.16 -13.25
N VAL A 4 -11.35 32.44 -12.94
CA VAL A 4 -10.25 33.38 -12.70
C VAL A 4 -9.73 33.18 -11.27
N PHE A 5 -8.50 32.69 -11.12
CA PHE A 5 -7.79 32.69 -9.84
C PHE A 5 -7.28 34.10 -9.50
N PRO A 6 -7.39 34.57 -8.25
CA PRO A 6 -6.88 35.89 -7.85
C PRO A 6 -5.34 35.85 -7.78
N ARG A 7 -4.68 36.77 -8.48
CA ARG A 7 -3.23 37.00 -8.38
C ARG A 7 -2.86 37.45 -6.95
N PRO A 8 -1.72 37.01 -6.38
CA PRO A 8 -1.26 37.52 -5.10
C PRO A 8 -0.80 38.98 -5.23
N ASN A 9 -1.16 39.80 -4.24
CA ASN A 9 -0.84 41.22 -4.16
C ASN A 9 0.68 41.49 -4.09
N THR A 10 1.30 41.77 -5.23
CA THR A 10 2.71 42.20 -5.38
C THR A 10 2.99 43.58 -4.78
N SER A 11 1.98 44.35 -4.37
CA SER A 11 2.12 45.70 -3.83
C SER A 11 2.51 45.75 -2.34
N VAL A 12 2.29 44.67 -1.58
CA VAL A 12 2.62 44.61 -0.14
C VAL A 12 4.10 44.26 0.09
N ILE A 13 4.68 43.41 -0.78
CA ILE A 13 6.09 43.02 -0.72
C ILE A 13 6.99 44.22 -1.08
N GLY A 14 6.67 44.92 -2.17
CA GLY A 14 7.44 46.11 -2.60
C GLY A 14 7.36 47.31 -1.66
N LYS A 15 6.33 47.40 -0.79
CA LYS A 15 6.26 48.43 0.27
C LYS A 15 7.11 48.06 1.49
N LYS A 16 7.28 46.78 1.80
CA LYS A 16 8.15 46.30 2.89
C LYS A 16 9.62 46.50 2.52
N ASP A 17 10.01 46.15 1.30
CA ASP A 17 11.37 46.33 0.79
C ASP A 17 11.76 47.81 0.66
N LYS A 18 10.83 48.68 0.23
CA LYS A 18 11.07 50.14 0.21
C LYS A 18 11.20 50.76 1.61
N ARG A 19 10.55 50.18 2.63
CA ARG A 19 10.68 50.62 4.03
C ARG A 19 11.99 50.14 4.66
N LEU A 20 12.42 48.92 4.35
CA LEU A 20 13.73 48.37 4.74
C LEU A 20 14.89 49.15 4.09
N MET A 21 14.82 49.48 2.80
CA MET A 21 15.82 50.31 2.11
C MET A 21 15.89 51.73 2.69
N ALA A 22 14.76 52.30 3.13
CA ALA A 22 14.74 53.59 3.83
C ALA A 22 15.28 53.53 5.28
N GLU A 23 15.21 52.36 5.94
CA GLU A 23 15.76 52.13 7.28
C GLU A 23 17.27 51.85 7.30
N VAL A 24 17.81 51.23 6.23
CA VAL A 24 19.27 51.06 6.03
C VAL A 24 19.97 52.43 5.88
N ASN A 25 19.25 53.44 5.39
CA ASN A 25 19.76 54.82 5.32
C ASN A 25 19.93 55.51 6.68
N ALA A 26 19.46 54.93 7.79
CA ALA A 26 19.57 55.54 9.13
C ALA A 26 20.86 55.13 9.88
N SER A 27 21.34 53.89 9.69
CA SER A 27 22.68 53.43 10.10
C SER A 27 23.08 52.22 9.24
N PRO A 28 24.27 52.24 8.61
CA PRO A 28 24.82 51.13 7.85
C PRO A 28 24.92 49.81 8.62
N LEU A 29 25.04 49.84 9.96
CA LEU A 29 25.14 48.64 10.80
C LEU A 29 23.90 47.74 10.72
N LYS A 30 22.73 48.31 10.42
CA LYS A 30 21.50 47.54 10.21
C LYS A 30 21.60 46.56 9.04
N HIS A 31 22.52 46.80 8.09
CA HIS A 31 22.80 45.84 7.02
C HIS A 31 23.25 44.49 7.59
N PHE A 32 24.18 44.50 8.55
CA PHE A 32 24.64 43.29 9.24
C PHE A 32 23.53 42.63 10.06
N VAL A 33 22.78 43.42 10.84
CA VAL A 33 21.67 42.90 11.67
C VAL A 33 20.59 42.22 10.80
N THR A 34 20.25 42.83 9.67
CA THR A 34 19.24 42.29 8.74
C THR A 34 19.77 41.04 8.04
N ALA A 35 21.04 41.03 7.62
CA ALA A 35 21.69 39.86 7.05
C ALA A 35 21.73 38.70 8.06
N LYS A 36 22.14 38.97 9.31
CA LYS A 36 22.16 38.01 10.42
C LYS A 36 20.79 37.41 10.66
N LYS A 37 19.73 38.23 10.71
CA LYS A 37 18.36 37.75 10.91
C LYS A 37 17.88 36.88 9.74
N LYS A 38 18.19 37.28 8.50
CA LYS A 38 17.79 36.55 7.30
C LYS A 38 18.50 35.19 7.21
N ILE A 39 19.82 35.13 7.43
CA ILE A 39 20.56 33.87 7.36
C ILE A 39 20.18 32.92 8.48
N ASN A 40 19.97 33.40 9.72
CA ASN A 40 19.46 32.54 10.81
C ASN A 40 18.09 31.96 10.46
N GLY A 41 17.17 32.76 9.89
CA GLY A 41 15.88 32.26 9.42
C GLY A 41 15.99 31.21 8.30
N ILE A 42 16.94 31.35 7.38
CA ILE A 42 17.21 30.32 6.35
C ILE A 42 17.74 29.03 6.99
N PHE A 43 18.64 29.14 7.99
CA PHE A 43 19.18 27.98 8.70
C PHE A 43 18.13 27.25 9.55
N GLU A 44 17.19 27.97 10.17
CA GLU A 44 16.04 27.38 10.86
C GLU A 44 15.15 26.59 9.88
N GLN A 45 14.87 27.16 8.70
CA GLN A 45 14.11 26.48 7.65
C GLN A 45 14.84 25.26 7.08
N LEU A 46 16.16 25.38 6.87
CA LEU A 46 17.02 24.27 6.45
C LEU A 46 17.02 23.15 7.49
N GLY A 47 17.12 23.48 8.78
CA GLY A 47 17.04 22.50 9.87
C GLY A 47 15.69 21.79 9.92
N ALA A 48 14.58 22.53 9.74
CA ALA A 48 13.25 21.94 9.66
C ALA A 48 13.10 21.01 8.44
N TYR A 49 13.62 21.42 7.28
CA TYR A 49 13.64 20.61 6.06
C TYR A 49 14.46 19.33 6.20
N ILE A 50 15.65 19.40 6.81
CA ILE A 50 16.48 18.22 7.09
C ILE A 50 15.77 17.27 8.03
N LYS A 51 15.11 17.78 9.06
CA LYS A 51 14.35 16.95 10.00
C LYS A 51 13.19 16.22 9.32
N GLU A 52 12.44 16.91 8.46
CA GLU A 52 11.37 16.30 7.65
C GLU A 52 11.93 15.25 6.69
N SER A 53 13.06 15.55 6.03
CA SER A 53 13.75 14.64 5.11
C SER A 53 14.28 13.40 5.82
N SER A 54 14.86 13.55 7.02
CA SER A 54 15.35 12.44 7.84
C SER A 54 14.21 11.50 8.23
N ALA A 55 13.08 12.05 8.69
CA ALA A 55 11.92 11.26 9.06
C ALA A 55 11.33 10.50 7.86
N PHE A 56 11.28 11.14 6.69
CA PHE A 56 10.84 10.50 5.44
C PHE A 56 11.78 9.35 5.03
N LEU A 57 13.09 9.55 5.08
CA LEU A 57 14.05 8.49 4.73
C LEU A 57 14.03 7.33 5.73
N GLU A 58 13.86 7.60 7.03
CA GLU A 58 13.70 6.56 8.06
C GLU A 58 12.41 5.74 7.87
N GLU A 59 11.28 6.41 7.56
CA GLU A 59 10.00 5.76 7.22
C GLU A 59 10.17 4.87 5.97
N THR A 60 10.89 5.36 4.97
CA THR A 60 11.11 4.66 3.70
C THR A 60 12.06 3.47 3.87
N TYR A 61 13.11 3.60 4.67
CA TYR A 61 14.06 2.51 4.97
C TYR A 61 13.44 1.40 5.84
N SER A 62 12.53 1.76 6.74
CA SER A 62 11.87 0.81 7.64
C SER A 62 10.73 0.03 6.97
N ASN A 63 10.37 0.35 5.73
CA ASN A 63 9.28 -0.33 5.03
C ASN A 63 9.78 -1.66 4.43
N GLU A 64 9.38 -2.77 5.06
CA GLU A 64 9.74 -4.13 4.61
C GLU A 64 8.91 -4.63 3.41
N GLU A 65 7.79 -3.98 3.06
CA GLU A 65 6.91 -4.40 1.96
C GLU A 65 7.45 -4.03 0.57
N LEU A 66 8.36 -3.06 0.53
CA LEU A 66 9.00 -2.53 -0.67
C LEU A 66 10.48 -2.93 -0.70
N ASP A 67 10.99 -3.19 -1.90
CA ASP A 67 12.44 -3.26 -2.12
C ASP A 67 13.12 -1.95 -1.66
N PRO A 68 14.37 -2.02 -1.17
CA PRO A 68 15.03 -0.86 -0.59
C PRO A 68 15.30 0.23 -1.63
N VAL A 69 14.48 1.29 -1.60
CA VAL A 69 14.64 2.50 -2.43
C VAL A 69 15.63 3.52 -1.83
N THR A 70 16.10 3.28 -0.62
CA THR A 70 17.07 4.13 0.09
C THR A 70 18.10 3.28 0.85
N THR A 71 19.28 3.83 1.09
CA THR A 71 20.37 3.13 1.79
C THR A 71 20.55 3.64 3.22
N GLU A 72 21.06 2.78 4.11
CA GLU A 72 21.39 3.16 5.49
C GLU A 72 22.40 4.32 5.54
N GLU A 73 23.34 4.35 4.59
CA GLU A 73 24.32 5.43 4.44
C GLU A 73 23.64 6.78 4.21
N GLN A 74 22.63 6.86 3.33
CA GLN A 74 21.88 8.09 3.08
C GLN A 74 21.13 8.56 4.33
N VAL A 75 20.50 7.65 5.07
CA VAL A 75 19.80 7.96 6.32
C VAL A 75 20.79 8.53 7.36
N ALA A 76 21.94 7.88 7.53
CA ALA A 76 22.98 8.31 8.45
C ALA A 76 23.59 9.67 8.05
N GLU A 77 23.77 9.91 6.75
CA GLU A 77 24.30 11.17 6.21
C GLU A 77 23.36 12.34 6.51
N VAL A 78 22.05 12.18 6.24
CA VAL A 78 21.03 13.22 6.52
C VAL A 78 20.91 13.52 8.01
N ARG A 79 20.96 12.48 8.86
CA ARG A 79 21.01 12.66 10.32
C ARG A 79 22.26 13.44 10.75
N GLY A 80 23.41 13.16 10.12
CA GLY A 80 24.65 13.91 10.31
C GLY A 80 24.54 15.39 9.90
N TYR A 81 23.81 15.70 8.84
CA TYR A 81 23.55 17.09 8.44
C TYR A 81 22.71 17.86 9.44
N LEU A 82 21.76 17.23 10.11
CA LEU A 82 20.93 17.89 11.14
C LEU A 82 21.79 18.42 12.30
N SER A 83 22.70 17.60 12.82
CA SER A 83 23.63 18.01 13.88
C SER A 83 24.56 19.14 13.41
N LYS A 84 25.09 19.03 12.17
CA LYS A 84 25.95 20.07 11.58
C LYS A 84 25.22 21.40 11.45
N VAL A 85 23.98 21.41 10.96
CA VAL A 85 23.19 22.64 10.79
C VAL A 85 22.80 23.26 12.13
N ALA A 86 22.46 22.44 13.15
CA ALA A 86 22.20 22.93 14.50
C ALA A 86 23.44 23.62 15.10
N GLY A 87 24.62 23.01 14.98
CA GLY A 87 25.87 23.60 15.44
C GLY A 87 26.23 24.89 14.70
N ILE A 88 26.02 24.94 13.38
CA ILE A 88 26.23 26.19 12.60
C ILE A 88 25.23 27.27 13.03
N GLY A 89 23.97 26.91 13.29
CA GLY A 89 22.94 27.85 13.77
C GLY A 89 23.35 28.52 15.09
N GLU A 90 23.89 27.74 16.04
CA GLU A 90 24.42 28.28 17.30
C GLU A 90 25.57 29.27 17.05
N VAL A 91 26.51 28.93 16.17
CA VAL A 91 27.62 29.81 15.78
C VAL A 91 27.12 31.10 15.15
N LEU A 92 26.15 31.02 14.22
CA LEU A 92 25.57 32.18 13.53
C LEU A 92 24.83 33.12 14.47
N SER A 93 24.15 32.58 15.48
CA SER A 93 23.43 33.38 16.49
C SER A 93 24.38 34.25 17.32
N ARG A 94 25.59 33.74 17.60
CA ARG A 94 26.63 34.41 18.40
C ARG A 94 27.50 35.39 17.60
N ARG A 95 27.47 35.35 16.26
CA ARG A 95 28.30 36.25 15.44
C ARG A 95 27.91 37.72 15.70
N HIS A 96 28.91 38.55 15.86
CA HIS A 96 28.83 39.99 16.01
C HIS A 96 29.95 40.65 15.19
N MET A 97 29.80 41.93 14.88
CA MET A 97 30.88 42.74 14.31
C MET A 97 31.90 43.04 15.40
N LYS A 98 33.19 42.98 15.08
CA LYS A 98 34.25 43.26 16.06
C LYS A 98 35.24 44.29 15.53
N VAL A 99 35.44 45.36 16.30
CA VAL A 99 36.48 46.36 16.07
C VAL A 99 37.48 46.37 17.22
N VAL A 100 38.77 46.48 16.90
CA VAL A 100 39.85 46.57 17.89
C VAL A 100 40.63 47.86 17.72
N PHE A 101 40.80 48.59 18.82
CA PHE A 101 41.51 49.87 18.87
C PHE A 101 42.93 49.66 19.41
N PHE A 102 43.92 50.14 18.66
CA PHE A 102 45.34 50.05 18.99
C PHE A 102 46.00 51.43 18.99
N GLY A 103 47.13 51.54 19.70
CA GLY A 103 47.88 52.78 19.84
C GLY A 103 48.61 52.87 21.18
N ARG A 104 49.53 53.81 21.30
CA ARG A 104 50.30 54.02 22.53
C ARG A 104 49.43 54.41 23.71
N THR A 105 49.98 54.23 24.91
CA THR A 105 49.39 54.70 26.15
C THR A 105 49.10 56.20 26.04
N SER A 106 47.92 56.62 26.52
CA SER A 106 47.47 58.01 26.49
C SER A 106 47.18 58.63 25.11
N ASN A 107 47.28 57.92 23.97
CA ASN A 107 46.83 58.45 22.66
C ASN A 107 45.31 58.72 22.59
N GLY A 108 44.53 58.21 23.55
CA GLY A 108 43.09 58.46 23.67
C GLY A 108 42.18 57.37 23.11
N LYS A 109 42.63 56.11 23.07
CA LYS A 109 41.84 54.94 22.62
C LYS A 109 40.49 54.83 23.33
N SER A 110 40.51 54.78 24.66
CA SER A 110 39.29 54.72 25.49
C SER A 110 38.41 55.97 25.32
N SER A 111 39.00 57.14 25.03
CA SER A 111 38.24 58.36 24.73
C SER A 111 37.52 58.28 23.37
N VAL A 112 38.15 57.68 22.35
CA VAL A 112 37.51 57.41 21.04
C VAL A 112 36.33 56.46 21.22
N ILE A 113 36.52 55.35 21.95
CA ILE A 113 35.45 54.38 22.21
C ILE A 113 34.29 55.04 22.96
N ASN A 114 34.57 55.78 24.03
CA ASN A 114 33.54 56.52 24.77
C ASN A 114 32.81 57.55 23.88
N ALA A 115 33.54 58.26 23.01
CA ALA A 115 32.92 59.18 22.07
C ALA A 115 31.96 58.44 21.14
N MET A 116 32.38 57.33 20.54
CA MET A 116 31.52 56.47 19.69
C MET A 116 30.30 55.92 20.43
N LEU A 117 30.43 55.63 21.73
CA LEU A 117 29.34 55.14 22.57
C LEU A 117 28.42 56.23 23.13
N TRP A 118 28.78 57.50 22.96
CA TRP A 118 28.07 58.70 23.47
C TRP A 118 27.99 58.78 25.00
N ASP A 119 28.74 57.95 25.71
CA ASP A 119 28.77 57.92 27.16
C ASP A 119 30.18 57.55 27.64
N LYS A 120 30.51 57.89 28.89
CA LYS A 120 31.72 57.41 29.53
C LYS A 120 31.46 55.98 29.97
N VAL A 121 31.93 55.01 29.18
CA VAL A 121 31.79 53.57 29.48
C VAL A 121 33.10 53.04 30.03
N LEU A 122 34.21 53.32 29.33
CA LEU A 122 35.56 52.93 29.72
C LEU A 122 36.25 54.04 30.55
N PRO A 123 37.15 53.69 31.50
CA PRO A 123 37.97 54.67 32.21
C PRO A 123 38.88 55.41 31.22
N SER A 124 38.75 56.74 31.13
CA SER A 124 39.54 57.56 30.20
C SER A 124 40.04 58.86 30.81
N GLY A 125 40.12 58.93 32.15
CA GLY A 125 40.62 60.11 32.87
C GLY A 125 42.16 60.18 32.89
N ILE A 126 42.69 61.33 33.30
CA ILE A 126 44.14 61.52 33.46
C ILE A 126 44.65 60.58 34.56
N GLY A 127 45.73 59.85 34.28
CA GLY A 127 46.33 58.89 35.23
C GLY A 127 45.73 57.48 35.20
N HIS A 128 44.68 57.24 34.41
CA HIS A 128 44.20 55.89 34.15
C HIS A 128 44.98 55.26 33.00
N THR A 129 45.60 54.11 33.24
CA THR A 129 46.23 53.28 32.21
C THR A 129 45.43 51.98 32.05
N THR A 130 44.99 51.71 30.81
CA THR A 130 44.36 50.44 30.47
C THR A 130 45.45 49.38 30.41
N ASN A 131 45.52 48.53 31.44
CA ASN A 131 46.57 47.52 31.56
C ASN A 131 46.21 46.20 30.86
N CYS A 132 44.92 45.91 30.65
CA CYS A 132 44.38 44.67 30.06
C CYS A 132 43.40 44.99 28.90
N PHE A 133 42.98 43.98 28.13
CA PHE A 133 42.01 44.20 27.06
C PHE A 133 40.60 44.42 27.65
N LEU A 134 39.93 45.48 27.22
CA LEU A 134 38.54 45.78 27.61
C LEU A 134 37.61 45.58 26.42
N ARG A 135 36.74 44.57 26.47
CA ARG A 135 35.72 44.31 25.46
C ARG A 135 34.39 44.90 25.89
N VAL A 136 33.85 45.85 25.14
CA VAL A 136 32.51 46.41 25.37
C VAL A 136 31.50 45.70 24.47
N GLU A 137 30.46 45.12 25.08
CA GLU A 137 29.42 44.37 24.38
C GLU A 137 28.02 44.73 24.91
N GLY A 138 27.02 44.66 24.03
CA GLY A 138 25.63 44.96 24.38
C GLY A 138 24.95 43.84 25.18
N THR A 139 24.32 44.18 26.30
CA THR A 139 23.39 43.29 27.02
C THR A 139 21.93 43.75 26.87
N ASP A 140 21.01 42.80 26.84
CA ASP A 140 19.56 43.07 26.83
C ASP A 140 19.04 43.49 28.21
N GLY A 141 19.84 43.28 29.27
CA GLY A 141 19.54 43.75 30.62
C GLY A 141 19.67 45.28 30.77
N ASN A 142 19.02 45.83 31.80
CA ASN A 142 19.06 47.26 32.09
C ASN A 142 20.31 47.70 32.87
N GLU A 143 21.05 46.75 33.46
CA GLU A 143 22.21 47.02 34.31
C GLU A 143 23.51 46.63 33.62
N ALA A 144 24.58 47.40 33.86
CA ALA A 144 25.91 47.10 33.37
C ALA A 144 26.66 46.19 34.37
N PHE A 145 27.44 45.24 33.85
CA PHE A 145 28.22 44.32 34.65
C PHE A 145 29.50 43.88 33.92
N LEU A 146 30.46 43.35 34.67
CA LEU A 146 31.72 42.83 34.16
C LEU A 146 31.74 41.31 34.22
N LEU A 147 32.41 40.73 33.23
CA LEU A 147 32.83 39.34 33.20
C LEU A 147 34.33 39.30 32.96
N THR A 148 35.05 38.55 33.78
CA THR A 148 36.50 38.32 33.64
C THR A 148 36.74 37.01 32.89
N GLU A 149 37.74 36.96 32.02
CA GLU A 149 38.08 35.74 31.29
C GLU A 149 38.41 34.58 32.26
N GLY A 150 37.70 33.45 32.12
CA GLY A 150 37.86 32.27 32.99
C GLY A 150 36.94 32.21 34.22
N SER A 151 36.15 33.25 34.49
CA SER A 151 35.12 33.25 35.55
C SER A 151 33.79 33.82 35.05
N ASP A 152 32.71 33.05 35.24
CA ASP A 152 31.34 33.49 34.92
C ASP A 152 30.73 34.40 36.01
N GLU A 153 31.53 34.84 36.98
CA GLU A 153 31.09 35.73 38.05
C GLU A 153 30.76 37.12 37.53
N ARG A 154 29.51 37.55 37.76
CA ARG A 154 29.02 38.86 37.32
C ARG A 154 29.32 39.92 38.37
N LYS A 155 30.31 40.78 38.12
CA LYS A 155 30.60 41.95 38.96
C LYS A 155 29.75 43.14 38.49
N SER A 156 28.76 43.56 39.28
CA SER A 156 27.89 44.70 38.92
C SER A 156 28.68 46.02 38.88
N VAL A 157 28.44 46.84 37.86
CA VAL A 157 29.09 48.16 37.71
C VAL A 157 28.02 49.24 37.56
N LYS A 158 27.94 50.14 38.54
CA LYS A 158 27.00 51.28 38.49
C LYS A 158 27.64 52.53 37.91
N THR A 159 28.96 52.69 38.02
CA THR A 159 29.70 53.86 37.51
C THR A 159 31.06 53.49 36.94
N VAL A 160 31.59 54.31 36.02
CA VAL A 160 32.94 54.15 35.46
C VAL A 160 34.02 54.19 36.54
N ASN A 161 33.80 54.93 37.63
CA ASN A 161 34.75 54.99 38.73
C ASN A 161 34.84 53.64 39.45
N GLN A 162 33.72 52.94 39.63
CA GLN A 162 33.72 51.58 40.16
C GLN A 162 34.42 50.60 39.22
N LEU A 163 34.24 50.75 37.91
CA LEU A 163 34.98 49.98 36.90
C LEU A 163 36.49 50.22 37.01
N ALA A 164 36.91 51.49 37.07
CA ALA A 164 38.32 51.85 37.19
C ALA A 164 38.94 51.30 38.48
N HIS A 165 38.21 51.35 39.60
CA HIS A 165 38.66 50.75 40.86
C HIS A 165 38.73 49.22 40.79
N ALA A 166 37.73 48.57 40.20
CA ALA A 166 37.71 47.12 40.05
C ALA A 166 38.89 46.61 39.21
N LEU A 167 39.23 47.32 38.12
CA LEU A 167 40.38 46.98 37.26
C LEU A 167 41.74 47.23 37.93
N HIS A 168 41.82 48.13 38.93
CA HIS A 168 43.06 48.44 39.63
C HIS A 168 43.27 47.59 40.89
N GLN A 169 42.20 47.07 41.48
CA GLN A 169 42.26 46.22 42.68
C GLN A 169 42.55 44.74 42.37
N ASP A 170 42.33 44.32 41.12
CA ASP A 170 42.51 42.93 40.69
C ASP A 170 43.99 42.71 40.30
N GLU A 171 44.80 42.23 41.24
CA GLU A 171 46.25 41.98 41.04
C GLU A 171 46.54 40.86 40.01
N ASP A 172 45.54 40.02 39.72
CA ASP A 172 45.63 38.90 38.78
C ASP A 172 45.44 39.32 37.31
N LEU A 173 45.09 40.58 37.02
CA LEU A 173 44.90 41.09 35.66
C LEU A 173 46.24 41.49 35.01
N ASP A 174 46.70 40.67 34.07
CA ASP A 174 47.87 40.95 33.24
C ASP A 174 47.50 41.65 31.91
N ALA A 175 48.52 42.00 31.13
CA ALA A 175 48.31 42.64 29.82
C ALA A 175 47.74 41.70 28.73
N GLY A 176 47.69 40.39 29.00
CA GLY A 176 47.07 39.38 28.14
C GLY A 176 45.65 38.99 28.58
N SER A 177 45.12 39.59 29.64
CA SER A 177 43.79 39.31 30.19
C SER A 177 42.70 40.09 29.47
N LEU A 178 41.51 39.49 29.38
CA LEU A 178 40.31 40.12 28.80
C LEU A 178 39.24 40.35 29.87
N VAL A 179 38.73 41.58 29.94
CA VAL A 179 37.56 41.94 30.74
C VAL A 179 36.44 42.38 29.81
N CYS A 180 35.30 41.71 29.91
CA CYS A 180 34.10 42.00 29.13
C CYS A 180 33.19 42.93 29.94
N VAL A 181 33.01 44.16 29.45
CA VAL A 181 32.07 45.17 29.93
C VAL A 181 30.74 45.00 29.21
N MET A 182 29.76 44.41 29.89
CA MET A 182 28.42 44.24 29.37
C MET A 182 27.60 45.50 29.62
N TRP A 183 27.23 46.22 28.56
CA TRP A 183 26.56 47.53 28.63
C TRP A 183 25.15 47.50 28.01
N PRO A 184 24.14 48.15 28.61
CA PRO A 184 22.75 48.06 28.11
C PRO A 184 22.57 48.57 26.67
N LYS A 185 22.00 47.73 25.78
CA LYS A 185 21.69 48.07 24.37
C LYS A 185 20.68 49.22 24.22
N ALA A 186 19.94 49.54 25.28
CA ALA A 186 19.02 50.68 25.28
C ALA A 186 19.77 52.03 25.20
N LYS A 187 21.00 52.10 25.74
CA LYS A 187 21.78 53.33 25.86
C LYS A 187 22.59 53.69 24.61
N CYS A 188 22.99 52.70 23.82
CA CYS A 188 23.84 52.91 22.64
C CYS A 188 23.30 52.16 21.42
N ALA A 189 23.18 52.87 20.29
CA ALA A 189 22.74 52.27 19.03
C ALA A 189 23.77 51.27 18.47
N LEU A 190 25.07 51.56 18.58
CA LEU A 190 26.14 50.68 18.07
C LEU A 190 26.08 49.29 18.71
N LEU A 191 25.94 49.24 20.05
CA LEU A 191 25.85 47.97 20.79
C LEU A 191 24.54 47.22 20.53
N ARG A 192 23.46 47.94 20.17
CA ARG A 192 22.19 47.34 19.78
C ARG A 192 22.29 46.62 18.45
N ASP A 193 23.08 47.16 17.52
CA ASP A 193 23.27 46.65 16.18
C ASP A 193 24.44 45.64 16.10
N ASP A 194 24.68 44.88 17.18
CA ASP A 194 25.68 43.79 17.28
C ASP A 194 27.14 44.21 17.02
N LEU A 195 27.54 45.43 17.42
CA LEU A 195 28.95 45.85 17.44
C LEU A 195 29.62 45.56 18.79
N VAL A 196 30.79 44.93 18.73
CA VAL A 196 31.71 44.74 19.86
C VAL A 196 32.95 45.60 19.66
N LEU A 197 33.27 46.41 20.67
CA LEU A 197 34.43 47.30 20.66
C LEU A 197 35.47 46.78 21.65
N VAL A 198 36.73 46.68 21.21
CA VAL A 198 37.82 46.20 22.07
C VAL A 198 38.88 47.29 22.22
N ASP A 199 39.11 47.74 23.46
CA ASP A 199 40.24 48.59 23.83
C ASP A 199 41.44 47.71 24.16
N SER A 200 42.58 47.98 23.54
CA SER A 200 43.83 47.28 23.85
C SER A 200 44.65 48.04 24.89
N PRO A 201 45.56 47.36 25.62
CA PRO A 201 46.60 48.05 26.37
C PRO A 201 47.51 48.87 25.45
N GLY A 202 48.33 49.76 26.02
CA GLY A 202 49.31 50.51 25.25
C GLY A 202 50.26 49.58 24.48
N ILE A 203 50.44 49.84 23.19
CA ILE A 203 51.37 49.07 22.34
C ILE A 203 52.84 49.18 22.78
N ASP A 204 53.13 50.17 23.62
CA ASP A 204 54.42 50.47 24.22
C ASP A 204 54.68 49.74 25.54
N VAL A 205 53.69 48.98 26.06
CA VAL A 205 53.77 48.32 27.37
C VAL A 205 54.40 46.93 27.28
N THR A 206 54.25 46.21 26.18
CA THR A 206 54.79 44.85 26.00
C THR A 206 55.36 44.61 24.61
N THR A 207 56.32 43.69 24.54
CA THR A 207 56.91 43.20 23.28
C THR A 207 56.21 41.96 22.74
N GLU A 208 55.33 41.31 23.52
CA GLU A 208 54.64 40.04 23.18
C GLU A 208 53.39 40.24 22.32
N LEU A 209 53.53 41.05 21.27
CA LEU A 209 52.42 41.46 20.41
C LEU A 209 51.78 40.31 19.61
N ASP A 210 52.51 39.22 19.37
CA ASP A 210 52.02 38.08 18.58
C ASP A 210 50.92 37.31 19.34
N SER A 211 51.09 37.13 20.66
CA SER A 211 50.09 36.48 21.51
C SER A 211 48.76 37.25 21.52
N TRP A 212 48.83 38.59 21.50
CA TRP A 212 47.65 39.44 21.44
C TRP A 212 46.90 39.32 20.11
N ILE A 213 47.65 39.20 19.00
CA ILE A 213 47.05 39.02 17.68
C ILE A 213 46.29 37.70 17.63
N ASP A 214 46.95 36.62 18.06
CA ASP A 214 46.37 35.27 18.02
C ASP A 214 45.14 35.13 18.92
N LYS A 215 45.17 35.72 20.13
CA LYS A 215 44.09 35.59 21.10
C LYS A 215 42.90 36.53 20.84
N PHE A 216 43.16 37.77 20.39
CA PHE A 216 42.13 38.82 20.37
C PHE A 216 41.85 39.46 19.01
N CYS A 217 42.68 39.23 18.00
CA CYS A 217 42.60 39.99 16.74
C CYS A 217 42.20 39.16 15.52
N LEU A 218 42.37 37.83 15.54
CA LEU A 218 42.09 36.98 14.36
C LEU A 218 40.64 37.04 13.87
N ASP A 219 39.70 37.33 14.77
CA ASP A 219 38.27 37.46 14.48
C ASP A 219 37.80 38.92 14.33
N ALA A 220 38.72 39.90 14.32
CA ALA A 220 38.38 41.31 14.14
C ALA A 220 38.04 41.63 12.67
N ASP A 221 37.00 42.43 12.46
CA ASP A 221 36.56 42.86 11.13
C ASP A 221 37.23 44.18 10.70
N VAL A 222 37.54 45.04 11.68
CA VAL A 222 38.19 46.35 11.50
C VAL A 222 39.19 46.62 12.63
N PHE A 223 40.31 47.22 12.26
CA PHE A 223 41.32 47.74 13.19
C PHE A 223 41.36 49.26 13.13
N VAL A 224 41.48 49.91 14.28
CA VAL A 224 41.62 51.37 14.38
C VAL A 224 42.92 51.71 15.10
N LEU A 225 43.87 52.31 14.38
CA LEU A 225 45.06 52.91 14.97
C LEU A 225 44.73 54.32 15.46
N VAL A 226 44.76 54.52 16.77
CA VAL A 226 44.63 55.84 17.40
C VAL A 226 46.04 56.40 17.60
N ALA A 227 46.46 57.25 16.67
CA ALA A 227 47.73 57.96 16.70
C ALA A 227 47.55 59.30 17.43
N ASN A 228 48.60 59.79 18.10
CA ASN A 228 48.60 61.12 18.69
C ASN A 228 49.13 62.14 17.67
N SER A 229 48.30 63.09 17.25
CA SER A 229 48.68 64.11 16.26
C SER A 229 49.69 65.15 16.76
N GLU A 230 49.91 65.25 18.07
CA GLU A 230 51.00 66.05 18.64
C GLU A 230 52.39 65.42 18.33
N SER A 231 52.41 64.17 17.86
CA SER A 231 53.61 63.40 17.56
C SER A 231 53.51 62.69 16.21
N THR A 232 54.63 62.29 15.64
CA THR A 232 54.60 61.48 14.42
C THR A 232 54.26 60.02 14.73
N LEU A 233 53.67 59.32 13.75
CA LEU A 233 53.40 57.89 13.84
C LEU A 233 54.69 57.10 14.12
N MET A 234 54.70 56.35 15.21
CA MET A 234 55.91 55.73 15.77
C MET A 234 56.21 54.39 15.11
N GLN A 235 57.49 53.97 15.12
CA GLN A 235 57.90 52.70 14.53
C GLN A 235 57.25 51.49 15.23
N THR A 236 57.04 51.56 16.55
CA THR A 236 56.36 50.50 17.32
C THR A 236 54.92 50.29 16.86
N GLU A 237 54.19 51.38 16.59
CA GLU A 237 52.84 51.35 16.02
C GLU A 237 52.85 50.73 14.62
N LYS A 238 53.80 51.12 13.76
CA LYS A 238 53.97 50.50 12.43
C LYS A 238 54.26 49.01 12.51
N SER A 239 55.24 48.62 13.32
CA SER A 239 55.70 47.24 13.46
C SER A 239 54.58 46.29 13.91
N PHE A 240 53.66 46.74 14.77
CA PHE A 240 52.49 45.95 15.13
C PHE A 240 51.57 45.70 13.95
N PHE A 241 51.22 46.73 13.18
CA PHE A 241 50.31 46.58 12.04
C PHE A 241 50.96 45.83 10.88
N HIS A 242 52.29 45.84 10.74
CA HIS A 242 53.02 44.92 9.87
C HIS A 242 52.77 43.47 10.28
N LYS A 243 52.89 43.13 11.57
CA LYS A 243 52.55 41.79 12.08
C LYS A 243 51.09 41.41 11.88
N VAL A 244 50.16 42.34 12.07
CA VAL A 244 48.71 42.11 11.79
C VAL A 244 48.51 41.77 10.30
N ASN A 245 49.17 42.49 9.40
CA ASN A 245 49.09 42.27 7.95
C ASN A 245 49.78 40.97 7.50
N GLU A 246 50.79 40.48 8.23
CA GLU A 246 51.38 39.15 8.01
C GLU A 246 50.43 38.01 8.39
N ARG A 247 49.56 38.24 9.39
CA ARG A 247 48.61 37.23 9.90
C ARG A 247 47.26 37.24 9.19
N LEU A 248 46.79 38.41 8.76
CA LEU A 248 45.48 38.59 8.14
C LEU A 248 45.63 39.03 6.69
N SER A 249 44.87 38.40 5.79
CA SER A 249 44.83 38.83 4.39
C SER A 249 44.03 40.12 4.26
N SER A 250 44.70 41.22 3.92
CA SER A 250 44.11 42.55 3.66
C SER A 250 43.17 43.04 4.79
N PRO A 251 43.68 43.31 6.01
CA PRO A 251 42.88 43.80 7.12
C PRO A 251 42.34 45.22 6.85
N ASN A 252 41.09 45.50 7.27
CA ASN A 252 40.53 46.85 7.21
C ASN A 252 41.13 47.72 8.32
N ILE A 253 42.00 48.66 7.97
CA ILE A 253 42.68 49.52 8.94
C ILE A 253 42.25 50.98 8.77
N PHE A 254 41.84 51.62 9.87
CA PHE A 254 41.60 53.06 9.97
C PHE A 254 42.69 53.70 10.83
N ILE A 255 43.07 54.94 10.50
CA ILE A 255 44.01 55.74 11.28
C ILE A 255 43.29 57.00 11.76
N LEU A 256 43.19 57.14 13.08
CA LEU A 256 42.69 58.34 13.74
C LEU A 256 43.87 59.11 14.30
N ASN A 257 44.22 60.23 13.65
CA ASN A 257 45.13 61.22 14.21
C ASN A 257 44.34 62.02 15.26
N ASN A 258 44.36 61.53 16.49
CA ASN A 258 43.61 62.06 17.62
C ASN A 258 44.37 63.18 18.33
N ARG A 259 43.66 64.02 19.07
CA ARG A 259 44.14 65.26 19.73
C ARG A 259 44.45 66.39 18.74
N TRP A 260 43.71 66.42 17.63
CA TRP A 260 43.85 67.49 16.62
C TRP A 260 43.39 68.87 17.13
N ASP A 261 42.79 68.96 18.32
CA ASP A 261 42.55 70.23 19.00
C ASP A 261 43.86 70.95 19.37
N ALA A 262 44.95 70.22 19.63
CA ALA A 262 46.23 70.82 20.00
C ALA A 262 46.84 71.69 18.89
N SER A 263 46.62 71.34 17.61
CA SER A 263 47.14 72.13 16.47
C SER A 263 46.44 73.48 16.31
N ALA A 264 45.25 73.65 16.90
CA ALA A 264 44.54 74.93 16.88
C ALA A 264 45.25 76.01 17.72
N ASN A 265 46.16 75.63 18.61
CA ASN A 265 47.01 76.56 19.34
C ASN A 265 48.12 77.17 18.45
N GLU A 266 48.44 76.52 17.33
CA GLU A 266 49.50 76.93 16.38
C GLU A 266 48.96 76.97 14.93
N PRO A 267 48.10 77.94 14.59
CA PRO A 267 47.41 77.98 13.30
C PRO A 267 48.35 78.14 12.09
N GLU A 268 49.53 78.73 12.28
CA GLU A 268 50.53 78.96 11.22
C GLU A 268 51.07 77.65 10.61
N TYR A 269 51.17 76.59 11.42
CA TYR A 269 51.73 75.30 10.99
C TYR A 269 50.66 74.22 10.76
N MET A 270 49.41 74.49 11.13
CA MET A 270 48.32 73.51 11.14
C MET A 270 48.14 72.78 9.79
N GLU A 271 48.17 73.51 8.67
CA GLU A 271 47.93 72.92 7.34
C GLU A 271 49.14 72.13 6.83
N GLU A 272 50.36 72.60 7.11
CA GLU A 272 51.59 71.89 6.75
C GLU A 272 51.75 70.59 7.56
N VAL A 273 51.47 70.66 8.87
CA VAL A 273 51.47 69.49 9.77
C VAL A 273 50.39 68.49 9.34
N ARG A 274 49.16 68.95 9.02
CA ARG A 274 48.09 68.06 8.53
C ARG A 274 48.50 67.33 7.26
N ARG A 275 49.07 68.04 6.28
CA ARG A 275 49.57 67.46 5.03
C ARG A 275 50.67 66.43 5.30
N GLN A 276 51.62 66.75 6.17
CA GLN A 276 52.70 65.83 6.54
C GLN A 276 52.17 64.53 7.19
N HIS A 277 51.21 64.64 8.10
CA HIS A 277 50.58 63.46 8.71
C HIS A 277 49.76 62.66 7.69
N MET A 278 49.03 63.34 6.81
CA MET A 278 48.23 62.69 5.77
C MET A 278 49.13 61.89 4.82
N ASP A 279 50.23 62.49 4.33
CA ASP A 279 51.18 61.83 3.44
C ASP A 279 51.85 60.63 4.12
N ARG A 280 52.26 60.78 5.39
CA ARG A 280 52.89 59.72 6.17
C ARG A 280 51.93 58.54 6.43
N CYS A 281 50.67 58.82 6.77
CA CYS A 281 49.65 57.81 6.98
C CYS A 281 49.25 57.13 5.66
N THR A 282 49.18 57.89 4.56
CA THR A 282 48.89 57.35 3.22
C THR A 282 50.00 56.43 2.77
N SER A 283 51.27 56.83 2.90
CA SER A 283 52.41 55.98 2.54
C SER A 283 52.44 54.71 3.39
N PHE A 284 52.09 54.81 4.68
CA PHE A 284 51.98 53.64 5.54
C PHE A 284 50.89 52.64 5.09
N LEU A 285 49.68 53.10 4.76
CA LEU A 285 48.59 52.19 4.34
C LEU A 285 48.78 51.65 2.91
N VAL A 286 49.29 52.47 1.99
CA VAL A 286 49.38 52.17 0.55
C VAL A 286 50.72 51.54 0.18
N ASP A 287 51.84 52.17 0.56
CA ASP A 287 53.17 51.74 0.09
C ASP A 287 53.75 50.64 0.99
N GLU A 288 53.61 50.78 2.31
CA GLU A 288 54.14 49.84 3.29
C GLU A 288 53.22 48.61 3.48
N LEU A 289 51.97 48.81 3.94
CA LEU A 289 51.05 47.71 4.22
C LEU A 289 50.35 47.15 2.98
N ARG A 290 50.19 47.96 1.92
CA ARG A 290 49.51 47.58 0.66
C ARG A 290 48.10 47.04 0.86
N VAL A 291 47.37 47.60 1.83
CA VAL A 291 46.01 47.16 2.19
C VAL A 291 44.91 47.97 1.49
N VAL A 292 45.23 49.16 1.00
CA VAL A 292 44.27 50.06 0.33
C VAL A 292 44.93 50.78 -0.85
N ASP A 293 44.11 51.17 -1.82
CA ASP A 293 44.54 52.03 -2.92
C ASP A 293 44.67 53.49 -2.47
N ARG A 294 45.51 54.26 -3.16
CA ARG A 294 45.73 55.68 -2.84
C ARG A 294 44.46 56.53 -2.91
N ALA A 295 43.51 56.15 -3.77
CA ALA A 295 42.20 56.80 -3.87
C ALA A 295 41.29 56.52 -2.66
N GLN A 296 41.48 55.39 -1.96
CA GLN A 296 40.69 54.97 -0.80
C GLN A 296 41.33 55.39 0.53
N ALA A 297 42.61 55.76 0.52
CA ALA A 297 43.35 56.15 1.73
C ALA A 297 42.71 57.35 2.47
N SER A 298 42.15 58.31 1.73
CA SER A 298 41.43 59.47 2.33
C SER A 298 40.20 59.06 3.14
N ASP A 299 39.58 57.92 2.81
CA ASP A 299 38.41 57.38 3.51
C ASP A 299 38.81 56.50 4.71
N ARG A 300 40.10 56.43 5.05
CA ARG A 300 40.65 55.64 6.17
C ARG A 300 41.43 56.48 7.17
N ILE A 301 41.84 57.69 6.81
CA ILE A 301 42.68 58.57 7.64
C ILE A 301 41.90 59.81 8.04
N PHE A 302 41.74 60.04 9.34
CA PHE A 302 40.94 61.14 9.88
C PHE A 302 41.69 61.94 10.95
N PHE A 303 41.39 63.23 11.06
CA PHE A 303 41.99 64.16 12.02
C PHE A 303 40.93 64.64 13.02
N VAL A 304 40.99 64.11 14.24
CA VAL A 304 39.87 64.19 15.19
C VAL A 304 40.29 64.66 16.58
N SER A 305 39.32 65.17 17.35
CA SER A 305 39.45 65.32 18.79
C SER A 305 38.37 64.50 19.49
N ALA A 306 38.74 63.31 19.94
CA ALA A 306 37.82 62.41 20.66
C ALA A 306 37.30 63.03 21.96
N LYS A 307 38.11 63.87 22.62
CA LYS A 307 37.74 64.54 23.87
C LYS A 307 36.62 65.56 23.65
N GLU A 308 36.74 66.39 22.62
CA GLU A 308 35.68 67.33 22.22
C GLU A 308 34.42 66.58 21.80
N ALA A 309 34.57 65.52 20.99
CA ALA A 309 33.45 64.71 20.53
C ALA A 309 32.65 64.09 21.70
N LEU A 310 33.36 63.51 22.68
CA LEU A 310 32.75 62.94 23.88
C LEU A 310 32.05 64.00 24.73
N GLN A 311 32.69 65.13 25.01
CA GLN A 311 32.12 66.19 25.85
C GLN A 311 30.85 66.77 25.22
N ALA A 312 30.87 67.05 23.92
CA ALA A 312 29.71 67.54 23.20
C ALA A 312 28.54 66.54 23.22
N ARG A 313 28.80 65.23 23.04
CA ARG A 313 27.76 64.19 23.08
C ARG A 313 27.17 63.99 24.47
N VAL A 314 27.99 64.01 25.52
CA VAL A 314 27.52 63.92 26.91
C VAL A 314 26.66 65.12 27.27
N GLN A 315 27.05 66.34 26.87
CA GLN A 315 26.24 67.54 27.07
C GLN A 315 24.92 67.48 26.28
N LYS A 316 24.97 67.03 25.02
CA LYS A 316 23.78 66.84 24.19
C LYS A 316 22.80 65.83 24.81
N ALA A 317 23.31 64.71 25.33
CA ALA A 317 22.51 63.70 26.02
C ALA A 317 21.85 64.25 27.29
N GLN A 318 22.47 65.25 27.93
CA GLN A 318 21.93 65.97 29.09
C GLN A 318 21.02 67.16 28.70
N GLY A 319 20.78 67.40 27.41
CA GLY A 319 19.96 68.50 26.92
C GLY A 319 20.65 69.87 26.88
N MET A 320 21.97 69.92 27.01
CA MET A 320 22.79 71.14 26.93
C MET A 320 23.34 71.36 25.49
N PRO A 321 23.72 72.60 25.12
CA PRO A 321 24.28 72.89 23.80
C PRO A 321 25.61 72.18 23.56
N GLU A 322 25.80 71.59 22.37
CA GLU A 322 27.03 70.88 21.97
C GLU A 322 28.29 71.75 22.00
N ALA A 323 28.14 73.06 21.87
CA ALA A 323 29.24 74.02 21.89
C ALA A 323 29.98 74.09 23.23
N GLY A 324 29.39 73.62 24.33
CA GLY A 324 30.05 73.56 25.63
C GLY A 324 31.16 72.50 25.72
N GLY A 325 31.34 71.66 24.69
CA GLY A 325 32.41 70.68 24.58
C GLY A 325 33.59 71.13 23.71
N ALA A 326 33.55 72.35 23.17
CA ALA A 326 34.64 72.89 22.36
C ALA A 326 35.85 73.27 23.24
N LEU A 327 37.03 72.78 22.88
CA LEU A 327 38.29 73.09 23.58
C LEU A 327 39.10 74.15 22.84
N ALA A 328 38.98 74.21 21.51
CA ALA A 328 39.67 75.18 20.67
C ALA A 328 38.81 75.62 19.47
N GLU A 329 39.26 76.68 18.77
CA GLU A 329 38.65 77.10 17.51
C GLU A 329 38.65 75.95 16.47
N GLY A 330 37.64 75.90 15.60
CA GLY A 330 37.49 74.83 14.60
C GLY A 330 36.82 73.54 15.11
N PHE A 331 36.20 73.55 16.30
CA PHE A 331 35.45 72.41 16.86
C PHE A 331 34.48 71.76 15.87
N GLN A 332 33.70 72.56 15.12
CA GLN A 332 32.72 72.04 14.17
C GLN A 332 33.35 71.22 13.04
N ALA A 333 34.53 71.62 12.55
CA ALA A 333 35.24 70.88 11.52
C ALA A 333 35.75 69.52 12.05
N ARG A 334 36.30 69.50 13.28
CA ARG A 334 36.76 68.26 13.93
C ARG A 334 35.60 67.32 14.27
N MET A 335 34.47 67.87 14.70
CA MET A 335 33.25 67.09 14.95
C MET A 335 32.71 66.47 13.65
N PHE A 336 32.68 67.24 12.56
CA PHE A 336 32.27 66.73 11.25
C PHE A 336 33.21 65.64 10.73
N GLU A 337 34.52 65.80 10.91
CA GLU A 337 35.51 64.75 10.58
C GLU A 337 35.27 63.47 11.38
N PHE A 338 34.96 63.57 12.68
CA PHE A 338 34.65 62.42 13.53
C PHE A 338 33.37 61.70 13.07
N GLN A 339 32.33 62.44 12.68
CA GLN A 339 31.09 61.87 12.11
C GLN A 339 31.35 61.20 10.76
N ASN A 340 32.23 61.77 9.93
CA ASN A 340 32.63 61.16 8.66
C ASN A 340 33.39 59.84 8.89
N PHE A 341 34.30 59.81 9.87
CA PHE A 341 34.95 58.58 10.31
C PHE A 341 33.91 57.53 10.70
N GLU A 342 32.99 57.86 11.61
CA GLU A 342 31.97 56.90 12.08
C GLU A 342 31.15 56.35 10.91
N ARG A 343 30.73 57.22 9.99
CA ARG A 343 29.98 56.77 8.81
C ARG A 343 30.78 55.81 7.92
N ARG A 344 32.03 56.15 7.59
CA ARG A 344 32.90 55.29 6.76
C ARG A 344 33.25 53.99 7.47
N PHE A 345 33.43 54.04 8.78
CA PHE A 345 33.64 52.89 9.65
C PHE A 345 32.41 51.96 9.64
N GLU A 346 31.20 52.48 9.89
CA GLU A 346 29.95 51.71 9.90
C GLU A 346 29.67 51.07 8.53
N GLU A 347 29.88 51.79 7.43
CA GLU A 347 29.76 51.27 6.05
C GLU A 347 30.77 50.13 5.80
N CYS A 348 32.03 50.32 6.20
CA CYS A 348 33.09 49.33 5.98
C CYS A 348 32.89 48.06 6.83
N ILE A 349 32.63 48.20 8.13
CA ILE A 349 32.53 47.06 9.04
C ILE A 349 31.29 46.21 8.74
N SER A 350 30.16 46.83 8.41
CA SER A 350 28.93 46.11 8.11
C SER A 350 29.07 45.23 6.85
N GLN A 351 29.67 45.76 5.78
CA GLN A 351 29.92 45.01 4.55
C GLN A 351 30.97 43.92 4.75
N SER A 352 32.09 44.26 5.41
CA SER A 352 33.18 43.30 5.64
C SER A 352 32.72 42.15 6.52
N ALA A 353 32.06 42.42 7.64
CA ALA A 353 31.62 41.40 8.58
C ALA A 353 30.53 40.49 7.99
N VAL A 354 29.61 41.01 7.18
CA VAL A 354 28.63 40.17 6.48
C VAL A 354 29.33 39.14 5.60
N LYS A 355 30.35 39.57 4.85
CA LYS A 355 31.12 38.68 3.98
C LYS A 355 31.94 37.67 4.78
N THR A 356 32.81 38.13 5.67
CA THR A 356 33.73 37.26 6.42
C THR A 356 33.01 36.25 7.32
N LYS A 357 31.89 36.66 7.94
CA LYS A 357 31.18 35.82 8.92
C LYS A 357 30.11 34.92 8.30
N PHE A 358 29.48 35.30 7.18
CA PHE A 358 28.36 34.53 6.60
C PHE A 358 28.65 33.81 5.29
N GLU A 359 29.69 34.19 4.53
CA GLU A 359 29.97 33.59 3.21
C GLU A 359 30.23 32.08 3.31
N GLN A 360 31.11 31.64 4.22
CA GLN A 360 31.43 30.22 4.39
C GLN A 360 30.22 29.39 4.81
N HIS A 361 29.41 29.89 5.74
CA HIS A 361 28.22 29.18 6.20
C HIS A 361 27.14 29.13 5.11
N THR A 362 27.00 30.19 4.32
CA THR A 362 26.09 30.22 3.15
C THR A 362 26.52 29.18 2.12
N MET A 363 27.81 29.09 1.81
CA MET A 363 28.35 28.07 0.89
C MET A 363 28.14 26.66 1.43
N ARG A 364 28.32 26.46 2.75
CA ARG A 364 28.08 25.16 3.38
C ARG A 364 26.60 24.77 3.35
N ALA A 365 25.70 25.72 3.58
CA ALA A 365 24.26 25.49 3.46
C ALA A 365 23.86 25.09 2.04
N LYS A 366 24.43 25.73 1.00
CA LYS A 366 24.22 25.34 -0.40
C LYS A 366 24.67 23.91 -0.68
N GLN A 367 25.85 23.52 -0.20
CA GLN A 367 26.35 22.15 -0.34
C GLN A 367 25.42 21.12 0.32
N ILE A 368 24.94 21.41 1.53
CA ILE A 368 24.01 20.52 2.24
C ILE A 368 22.67 20.43 1.51
N SER A 369 22.12 21.57 1.06
CA SER A 369 20.87 21.62 0.31
C SER A 369 20.97 20.84 -1.01
N GLU A 370 22.09 20.95 -1.72
CA GLU A 370 22.35 20.22 -2.96
C GLU A 370 22.49 18.71 -2.71
N ALA A 371 23.21 18.29 -1.67
CA ALA A 371 23.33 16.89 -1.30
C ALA A 371 21.95 16.27 -0.98
N LEU A 372 21.13 16.98 -0.20
CA LEU A 372 19.76 16.54 0.11
C LEU A 372 18.90 16.45 -1.14
N ARG A 373 19.04 17.40 -2.07
CA ARG A 373 18.35 17.38 -3.36
C ARG A 373 18.69 16.11 -4.15
N LEU A 374 19.98 15.77 -4.24
CA LEU A 374 20.46 14.57 -4.93
C LEU A 374 19.95 13.29 -4.26
N ILE A 375 19.92 13.22 -2.93
CA ILE A 375 19.35 12.07 -2.20
C ILE A 375 17.86 11.93 -2.53
N MET A 376 17.09 13.02 -2.45
CA MET A 376 15.65 12.99 -2.79
C MET A 376 15.39 12.62 -4.25
N ASP A 377 16.26 13.07 -5.17
CA ASP A 377 16.21 12.66 -6.58
C ASP A 377 16.48 11.16 -6.74
N SER A 378 17.47 10.62 -6.04
CA SER A 378 17.78 9.18 -6.11
C SER A 378 16.61 8.33 -5.61
N VAL A 379 15.99 8.69 -4.49
CA VAL A 379 14.82 8.00 -3.93
C VAL A 379 13.61 8.13 -4.87
N HIS A 380 13.42 9.30 -5.48
CA HIS A 380 12.34 9.52 -6.45
C HIS A 380 12.50 8.65 -7.70
N ILE A 381 13.73 8.49 -8.20
CA ILE A 381 14.04 7.64 -9.36
C ILE A 381 13.87 6.17 -9.00
N ALA A 382 14.43 5.71 -7.88
CA ALA A 382 14.32 4.32 -7.43
C ALA A 382 12.85 3.91 -7.21
N ALA A 383 12.05 4.76 -6.56
CA ALA A 383 10.62 4.51 -6.39
C ALA A 383 9.87 4.49 -7.75
N GLN A 384 10.26 5.33 -8.70
CA GLN A 384 9.66 5.33 -10.05
C GLN A 384 10.01 4.05 -10.83
N GLU A 385 11.25 3.59 -10.77
CA GLU A 385 11.69 2.35 -11.43
C GLU A 385 10.94 1.14 -10.87
N GLN A 386 10.87 1.03 -9.54
CA GLN A 386 10.13 -0.04 -8.88
C GLN A 386 8.64 0.00 -9.21
N ARG A 387 8.05 1.21 -9.29
CA ARG A 387 6.65 1.39 -9.68
C ARG A 387 6.38 0.90 -11.11
N ILE A 388 7.28 1.20 -12.05
CA ILE A 388 7.18 0.70 -13.43
C ILE A 388 7.24 -0.82 -13.43
N HIS A 389 8.19 -1.41 -12.71
CA HIS A 389 8.29 -2.87 -12.58
C HIS A 389 7.02 -3.50 -11.99
N CYS A 390 6.44 -2.92 -10.93
CA CYS A 390 5.17 -3.39 -10.37
C CYS A 390 4.00 -3.27 -11.36
N LEU A 391 3.96 -2.23 -12.19
CA LEU A 391 2.94 -2.06 -13.23
C LEU A 391 3.08 -3.12 -14.33
N GLU A 392 4.30 -3.38 -14.79
CA GLU A 392 4.58 -4.43 -15.79
C GLU A 392 4.21 -5.82 -15.26
N MET A 393 4.59 -6.14 -14.02
CA MET A 393 4.18 -7.40 -13.37
C MET A 393 2.66 -7.49 -13.21
N LYS A 394 1.99 -6.40 -12.88
CA LYS A 394 0.53 -6.37 -12.76
C LYS A 394 -0.14 -6.66 -14.10
N GLU A 395 0.31 -6.00 -15.18
CA GLU A 395 -0.21 -6.22 -16.53
C GLU A 395 -0.04 -7.68 -16.96
N GLU A 396 1.12 -8.28 -16.68
CA GLU A 396 1.37 -9.71 -16.95
C GLU A 396 0.39 -10.63 -16.19
N ARG A 397 0.10 -10.33 -14.91
CA ARG A 397 -0.86 -11.12 -14.11
C ARG A 397 -2.30 -10.91 -14.58
N GLU A 398 -2.68 -9.69 -14.97
CA GLU A 398 -4.01 -9.37 -15.52
C GLU A 398 -4.24 -10.09 -16.87
N ASP A 399 -3.25 -10.06 -17.76
CA ASP A 399 -3.29 -10.81 -19.04
C ASP A 399 -3.39 -12.32 -18.80
N ARG A 400 -2.65 -12.85 -17.82
CA ARG A 400 -2.73 -14.26 -17.45
C ARG A 400 -4.09 -14.63 -16.89
N LEU A 401 -4.69 -13.78 -16.07
CA LEU A 401 -6.03 -13.96 -15.52
C LEU A 401 -7.08 -13.97 -16.63
N GLU A 402 -7.02 -13.00 -17.56
CA GLU A 402 -7.93 -12.93 -18.70
C GLU A 402 -7.79 -14.16 -19.61
N PHE A 403 -6.56 -14.64 -19.82
CA PHE A 403 -6.30 -15.88 -20.55
C PHE A 403 -6.95 -17.08 -19.86
N ILE A 404 -6.79 -17.24 -18.54
CA ILE A 404 -7.39 -18.34 -17.78
C ILE A 404 -8.91 -18.29 -17.86
N ASP A 405 -9.52 -17.12 -17.69
CA ASP A 405 -10.98 -16.95 -17.76
C ASP A 405 -11.53 -17.36 -19.13
N LYS A 406 -10.93 -16.85 -20.22
CA LYS A 406 -11.34 -17.21 -21.59
C LYS A 406 -11.19 -18.70 -21.87
N GLN A 407 -10.08 -19.32 -21.44
CA GLN A 407 -9.86 -20.76 -21.65
C GLN A 407 -10.77 -21.63 -20.80
N LEU A 408 -11.04 -21.23 -19.55
CA LEU A 408 -11.94 -21.96 -18.66
C LEU A 408 -13.38 -21.95 -19.21
N ASP A 409 -13.84 -20.83 -19.77
CA ASP A 409 -15.15 -20.76 -20.44
C ASP A 409 -15.26 -21.71 -21.62
N LEU A 410 -14.23 -21.74 -22.49
CA LEU A 410 -14.18 -22.64 -23.65
C LEU A 410 -14.13 -24.12 -23.22
N LEU A 411 -13.27 -24.47 -22.26
CA LEU A 411 -13.16 -25.84 -21.73
C LEU A 411 -14.45 -26.25 -21.03
N THR A 412 -15.12 -25.34 -20.33
CA THR A 412 -16.42 -25.62 -19.68
C THR A 412 -17.49 -25.97 -20.70
N LEU A 413 -17.54 -25.25 -21.83
CA LEU A 413 -18.47 -25.56 -22.93
C LEU A 413 -18.14 -26.91 -23.58
N ASP A 414 -16.87 -27.18 -23.86
CA ASP A 414 -16.42 -28.45 -24.45
C ASP A 414 -16.72 -29.64 -23.53
N CYS A 415 -16.36 -29.55 -22.25
CA CYS A 415 -16.61 -30.59 -21.26
C CYS A 415 -18.11 -30.87 -21.11
N LYS A 416 -18.97 -29.84 -21.05
CA LYS A 416 -20.43 -30.04 -21.00
C LYS A 416 -20.95 -30.75 -22.23
N SER A 417 -20.45 -30.42 -23.42
CA SER A 417 -20.81 -31.08 -24.67
C SER A 417 -20.40 -32.57 -24.66
N LYS A 418 -19.16 -32.86 -24.26
CA LYS A 418 -18.63 -34.23 -24.16
C LYS A 418 -19.39 -35.08 -23.14
N ILE A 419 -19.68 -34.53 -21.96
CA ILE A 419 -20.49 -35.20 -20.93
C ILE A 419 -21.83 -35.59 -21.53
N LYS A 420 -22.52 -34.66 -22.22
CA LYS A 420 -23.80 -34.93 -22.86
C LYS A 420 -23.70 -36.04 -23.90
N GLN A 421 -22.69 -36.01 -24.76
CA GLN A 421 -22.48 -37.02 -25.80
C GLN A 421 -22.29 -38.43 -25.22
N ILE A 422 -21.48 -38.57 -24.16
CA ILE A 422 -21.22 -39.87 -23.51
C ILE A 422 -22.45 -40.36 -22.77
N THR A 423 -23.16 -39.44 -22.10
CA THR A 423 -24.43 -39.72 -21.39
C THR A 423 -25.46 -40.32 -22.37
N GLU A 424 -25.59 -39.75 -23.57
CA GLU A 424 -26.45 -40.28 -24.64
C GLU A 424 -25.97 -41.63 -25.20
N GLU A 425 -24.66 -41.81 -25.40
CA GLU A 425 -24.10 -43.08 -25.90
C GLU A 425 -24.26 -44.22 -24.87
N VAL A 426 -24.04 -43.95 -23.58
CA VAL A 426 -24.24 -44.90 -22.49
C VAL A 426 -25.70 -45.32 -22.40
N GLU A 427 -26.64 -44.39 -22.47
CA GLU A 427 -28.08 -44.69 -22.45
C GLU A 427 -28.46 -45.64 -23.59
N LYS A 428 -27.97 -45.36 -24.79
CA LYS A 428 -28.20 -46.19 -25.98
C LYS A 428 -27.55 -47.57 -25.87
N GLN A 429 -26.30 -47.63 -25.40
CA GLN A 429 -25.55 -48.87 -25.25
C GLN A 429 -26.19 -49.80 -24.21
N VAL A 430 -26.56 -49.27 -23.04
CA VAL A 430 -27.24 -50.03 -21.97
C VAL A 430 -28.63 -50.47 -22.43
N SER A 431 -29.40 -49.58 -23.08
CA SER A 431 -30.74 -49.92 -23.58
C SER A 431 -30.70 -51.03 -24.65
N ASN A 432 -29.73 -50.97 -25.57
CA ASN A 432 -29.56 -51.99 -26.60
C ASN A 432 -29.11 -53.33 -26.03
N ALA A 433 -28.13 -53.32 -25.12
CA ALA A 433 -27.65 -54.52 -24.46
C ALA A 433 -28.75 -55.19 -23.63
N MET A 434 -29.54 -54.41 -22.90
CA MET A 434 -30.66 -54.92 -22.12
C MET A 434 -31.77 -55.49 -23.02
N ALA A 435 -32.09 -54.82 -24.14
CA ALA A 435 -33.06 -55.34 -25.11
C ALA A 435 -32.61 -56.65 -25.77
N GLU A 436 -31.30 -56.83 -26.00
CA GLU A 436 -30.74 -58.08 -26.49
C GLU A 436 -30.75 -59.20 -25.44
N GLU A 437 -30.45 -58.88 -24.18
CA GLU A 437 -30.51 -59.85 -23.09
C GLU A 437 -31.95 -60.28 -22.78
N ILE A 438 -32.93 -59.37 -22.87
CA ILE A 438 -34.35 -59.72 -22.77
C ILE A 438 -34.75 -60.71 -23.87
N ARG A 439 -34.25 -60.55 -25.11
CA ARG A 439 -34.50 -61.54 -26.19
C ARG A 439 -33.86 -62.91 -25.90
N ARG A 440 -32.81 -62.95 -25.10
CA ARG A 440 -32.11 -64.19 -24.68
C ARG A 440 -32.56 -64.70 -23.32
N LEU A 441 -33.56 -64.07 -22.70
CA LEU A 441 -34.06 -64.43 -21.38
C LEU A 441 -34.49 -65.90 -21.29
N ALA A 442 -34.99 -66.47 -22.39
CA ALA A 442 -35.33 -67.89 -22.48
C ALA A 442 -34.15 -68.81 -22.13
N VAL A 443 -32.92 -68.46 -22.52
CA VAL A 443 -31.72 -69.25 -22.23
C VAL A 443 -31.38 -69.17 -20.74
N LEU A 444 -31.43 -67.97 -20.17
CA LEU A 444 -31.16 -67.74 -18.74
C LEU A 444 -32.19 -68.46 -17.84
N VAL A 445 -33.46 -68.54 -18.27
CA VAL A 445 -34.52 -69.24 -17.55
C VAL A 445 -34.41 -70.77 -17.70
N ASP A 446 -33.93 -71.26 -18.84
CA ASP A 446 -33.72 -72.69 -19.06
C ASP A 446 -32.52 -73.24 -18.27
N ASP A 447 -31.48 -72.42 -18.07
CA ASP A 447 -30.29 -72.73 -17.26
C ASP A 447 -30.58 -72.82 -15.74
N PHE A 448 -31.79 -72.44 -15.31
CA PHE A 448 -32.21 -72.55 -13.92
C PHE A 448 -32.58 -74.00 -13.54
N HIS A 449 -31.85 -74.56 -12.57
CA HIS A 449 -32.00 -75.94 -12.10
C HIS A 449 -32.40 -75.99 -10.61
N LEU A 450 -33.71 -76.06 -10.35
CA LEU A 450 -34.31 -76.29 -9.02
C LEU A 450 -35.49 -77.26 -9.16
N ASP A 451 -35.75 -78.07 -8.13
CA ASP A 451 -36.80 -79.09 -8.19
C ASP A 451 -38.20 -78.47 -8.27
N PHE A 452 -38.87 -78.64 -9.40
CA PHE A 452 -40.21 -78.10 -9.62
C PHE A 452 -41.30 -78.96 -8.96
N HIS A 453 -42.08 -78.38 -8.05
CA HIS A 453 -43.20 -79.05 -7.40
C HIS A 453 -44.50 -78.22 -7.43
N PRO A 454 -45.68 -78.82 -7.72
CA PRO A 454 -46.95 -78.08 -7.90
C PRO A 454 -47.56 -77.48 -6.61
N SER A 455 -46.92 -77.62 -5.45
CA SER A 455 -47.44 -77.14 -4.17
C SER A 455 -47.25 -75.64 -4.00
N GLN A 456 -48.29 -74.91 -3.59
CA GLN A 456 -48.31 -73.45 -3.42
C GLN A 456 -47.13 -72.86 -2.62
N VAL A 457 -46.62 -73.56 -1.61
CA VAL A 457 -45.50 -73.07 -0.77
C VAL A 457 -44.16 -73.20 -1.49
N VAL A 458 -43.85 -74.37 -2.04
CA VAL A 458 -42.61 -74.63 -2.81
C VAL A 458 -42.54 -73.74 -4.05
N LEU A 459 -43.69 -73.46 -4.64
CA LEU A 459 -43.78 -72.70 -5.86
C LEU A 459 -43.50 -71.19 -5.65
N LYS A 460 -43.87 -70.63 -4.48
CA LYS A 460 -43.44 -69.28 -4.08
C LYS A 460 -41.93 -69.19 -3.87
N VAL A 461 -41.32 -70.20 -3.26
CA VAL A 461 -39.85 -70.27 -3.07
C VAL A 461 -39.15 -70.38 -4.42
N TYR A 462 -39.67 -71.22 -5.33
CA TYR A 462 -39.15 -71.37 -6.68
C TYR A 462 -39.21 -70.05 -7.47
N LYS A 463 -40.30 -69.26 -7.35
CA LYS A 463 -40.43 -67.93 -7.95
C LYS A 463 -39.41 -66.94 -7.43
N ASN A 464 -39.24 -66.85 -6.11
CA ASN A 464 -38.30 -65.90 -5.52
C ASN A 464 -36.84 -66.21 -5.91
N GLU A 465 -36.46 -67.49 -5.89
CA GLU A 465 -35.13 -67.91 -6.35
C GLU A 465 -34.95 -67.73 -7.86
N LEU A 466 -36.01 -67.90 -8.67
CA LEU A 466 -35.96 -67.61 -10.10
C LEU A 466 -35.81 -66.10 -10.37
N HIS A 467 -36.55 -65.25 -9.65
CA HIS A 467 -36.42 -63.79 -9.75
C HIS A 467 -34.98 -63.35 -9.43
N LYS A 468 -34.42 -63.89 -8.35
CA LYS A 468 -33.05 -63.61 -7.92
C LYS A 468 -32.01 -64.11 -8.93
N HIS A 469 -32.20 -65.32 -9.46
CA HIS A 469 -31.30 -65.88 -10.49
C HIS A 469 -31.31 -65.04 -11.76
N ILE A 470 -32.48 -64.55 -12.18
CA ILE A 470 -32.60 -63.69 -13.36
C ILE A 470 -32.01 -62.31 -13.10
N GLU A 471 -32.21 -61.73 -11.93
CA GLU A 471 -31.62 -60.44 -11.55
C GLU A 471 -30.09 -60.51 -11.49
N ASP A 472 -29.54 -61.53 -10.83
CA ASP A 472 -28.10 -61.77 -10.77
C ASP A 472 -27.53 -62.10 -12.16
N GLY A 473 -28.23 -62.91 -12.96
CA GLY A 473 -27.80 -63.31 -14.30
C GLY A 473 -27.83 -62.16 -15.30
N LEU A 474 -28.93 -61.40 -15.32
CA LEU A 474 -29.08 -60.22 -16.19
C LEU A 474 -28.11 -59.11 -15.76
N GLY A 475 -27.93 -58.88 -14.46
CA GLY A 475 -26.95 -57.93 -13.93
C GLY A 475 -25.51 -58.29 -14.31
N ARG A 476 -25.12 -59.57 -14.20
CA ARG A 476 -23.79 -60.05 -14.62
C ARG A 476 -23.57 -59.91 -16.12
N ASN A 477 -24.52 -60.35 -16.94
CA ASN A 477 -24.41 -60.26 -18.40
C ASN A 477 -24.33 -58.81 -18.89
N MET A 478 -25.11 -57.91 -18.26
CA MET A 478 -25.05 -56.48 -18.52
C MET A 478 -23.71 -55.88 -18.11
N SER A 479 -23.18 -56.26 -16.94
CA SER A 479 -21.87 -55.81 -16.47
C SER A 479 -20.74 -56.28 -17.40
N GLU A 480 -20.73 -57.55 -17.82
CA GLU A 480 -19.69 -58.06 -18.73
C GLU A 480 -19.69 -57.36 -20.10
N ARG A 481 -20.88 -57.05 -20.65
CA ARG A 481 -21.00 -56.41 -21.97
C ARG A 481 -20.79 -54.91 -21.95
N CYS A 482 -21.28 -54.22 -20.94
CA CYS A 482 -21.33 -52.77 -20.92
C CYS A 482 -20.23 -52.16 -20.03
N SER A 483 -19.87 -52.79 -18.91
CA SER A 483 -18.99 -52.16 -17.92
C SER A 483 -17.59 -51.86 -18.47
N SER A 484 -17.01 -52.75 -19.29
CA SER A 484 -15.67 -52.54 -19.85
C SER A 484 -15.63 -51.36 -20.85
N ALA A 485 -16.60 -51.30 -21.75
CA ALA A 485 -16.73 -50.24 -22.74
C ALA A 485 -17.05 -48.88 -22.10
N ILE A 486 -17.98 -48.85 -21.14
CA ILE A 486 -18.36 -47.61 -20.45
C ILE A 486 -17.21 -47.11 -19.57
N THR A 487 -16.51 -47.99 -18.86
CA THR A 487 -15.36 -47.60 -18.03
C THR A 487 -14.22 -47.06 -18.88
N ALA A 488 -13.94 -47.66 -20.05
CA ALA A 488 -12.92 -47.15 -20.97
C ALA A 488 -13.29 -45.78 -21.55
N ALA A 489 -14.56 -45.58 -21.93
CA ALA A 489 -15.05 -44.29 -22.41
C ALA A 489 -14.95 -43.22 -21.30
N LEU A 490 -15.39 -43.54 -20.08
CA LEU A 490 -15.30 -42.67 -18.91
C LEU A 490 -13.85 -42.24 -18.61
N GLN A 491 -12.91 -43.20 -18.58
CA GLN A 491 -11.49 -42.93 -18.34
C GLN A 491 -10.87 -42.06 -19.43
N THR A 492 -11.21 -42.31 -20.69
CA THR A 492 -10.74 -41.51 -21.82
C THR A 492 -11.17 -40.06 -21.67
N THR A 493 -12.44 -39.83 -21.37
CA THR A 493 -12.98 -38.48 -21.20
C THR A 493 -12.44 -37.78 -19.96
N GLN A 494 -12.30 -38.49 -18.83
CA GLN A 494 -11.64 -37.93 -17.65
C GLN A 494 -10.20 -37.51 -17.96
N THR A 495 -9.46 -38.31 -18.74
CA THR A 495 -8.09 -37.98 -19.14
C THR A 495 -8.05 -36.74 -20.04
N GLU A 496 -8.95 -36.65 -21.03
CA GLU A 496 -9.06 -35.46 -21.88
C GLU A 496 -9.43 -34.19 -21.11
N MET A 497 -10.35 -34.29 -20.14
CA MET A 497 -10.72 -33.18 -19.26
C MET A 497 -9.52 -32.70 -18.43
N ILE A 498 -8.73 -33.63 -17.89
CA ILE A 498 -7.52 -33.32 -17.13
C ILE A 498 -6.45 -32.68 -18.04
N GLU A 499 -6.22 -33.24 -19.23
CA GLU A 499 -5.23 -32.71 -20.19
C GLU A 499 -5.60 -31.31 -20.70
N GLY A 500 -6.89 -31.03 -20.93
CA GLY A 500 -7.36 -29.70 -21.29
C GLY A 500 -7.13 -28.65 -20.20
N LEU A 501 -7.18 -29.05 -18.93
CA LEU A 501 -7.08 -28.16 -17.78
C LEU A 501 -5.65 -27.95 -17.27
N LYS A 502 -4.74 -28.91 -17.50
CA LYS A 502 -3.31 -28.86 -17.13
C LYS A 502 -2.59 -27.54 -17.51
N PRO A 503 -2.78 -26.95 -18.71
CA PRO A 503 -2.13 -25.70 -19.11
C PRO A 503 -2.55 -24.46 -18.30
N LEU A 504 -3.74 -24.49 -17.68
CA LEU A 504 -4.26 -23.39 -16.89
C LEU A 504 -3.66 -23.34 -15.48
N LEU A 505 -3.21 -24.49 -14.99
CA LEU A 505 -2.67 -24.62 -13.65
C LEU A 505 -1.19 -24.20 -13.55
N PRO A 506 -0.74 -23.74 -12.36
CA PRO A 506 0.66 -23.43 -12.06
C PRO A 506 1.54 -24.67 -12.20
N ILE A 507 2.81 -24.47 -12.61
CA ILE A 507 3.77 -25.55 -12.91
C ILE A 507 3.95 -26.52 -11.72
N GLY A 508 3.92 -26.02 -10.48
CA GLY A 508 4.07 -26.85 -9.27
C GLY A 508 2.88 -27.78 -8.96
N ILE A 509 1.68 -27.48 -9.49
CA ILE A 509 0.45 -28.25 -9.23
C ILE A 509 0.17 -29.24 -10.37
N ARG A 510 0.75 -29.02 -11.56
CA ARG A 510 0.58 -29.91 -12.74
C ARG A 510 0.94 -31.37 -12.46
N GLU A 511 1.96 -31.62 -11.65
CA GLU A 511 2.37 -32.98 -11.25
C GLU A 511 1.51 -33.59 -10.12
N GLN A 512 0.78 -32.76 -9.37
CA GLN A 512 -0.05 -33.18 -8.24
C GLN A 512 -1.49 -33.48 -8.66
N VAL A 513 -1.98 -32.89 -9.75
CA VAL A 513 -3.33 -33.12 -10.30
C VAL A 513 -3.55 -34.59 -10.66
N ASP A 514 -2.54 -35.24 -11.24
CA ASP A 514 -2.57 -36.67 -11.56
C ASP A 514 -2.67 -37.57 -10.31
N LYS A 515 -2.34 -37.05 -9.12
CA LYS A 515 -2.44 -37.74 -7.83
C LYS A 515 -3.72 -37.40 -7.05
N MET A 516 -4.33 -36.24 -7.32
CA MET A 516 -5.48 -35.73 -6.57
C MET A 516 -6.82 -36.22 -7.11
N VAL A 517 -6.93 -36.54 -8.40
CA VAL A 517 -8.14 -37.17 -8.95
C VAL A 517 -8.06 -38.68 -8.69
N PRO A 518 -8.84 -39.24 -7.74
CA PRO A 518 -8.79 -40.67 -7.48
C PRO A 518 -9.31 -41.39 -8.73
N ARG A 519 -8.50 -42.28 -9.30
CA ARG A 519 -8.97 -43.26 -10.29
C ARG A 519 -9.83 -44.30 -9.55
N GLN A 520 -10.98 -43.90 -9.02
CA GLN A 520 -11.91 -44.85 -8.42
C GLN A 520 -12.45 -45.76 -9.52
N CYS A 521 -12.48 -47.06 -9.24
CA CYS A 521 -13.14 -48.03 -10.11
C CYS A 521 -14.64 -47.77 -10.05
N PHE A 522 -15.13 -46.92 -10.96
CA PHE A 522 -16.55 -46.70 -11.17
C PHE A 522 -17.20 -48.03 -11.57
N ALA A 523 -18.09 -48.54 -10.71
CA ALA A 523 -18.84 -49.76 -10.96
C ALA A 523 -20.31 -49.41 -11.19
N LEU A 524 -20.80 -49.64 -12.41
CA LEU A 524 -22.20 -49.40 -12.74
C LEU A 524 -23.12 -50.33 -11.94
N SER A 525 -24.14 -49.74 -11.31
CA SER A 525 -25.19 -50.49 -10.63
C SER A 525 -26.41 -50.62 -11.53
N TYR A 526 -26.70 -51.85 -11.94
CA TYR A 526 -27.88 -52.20 -12.74
C TYR A 526 -29.01 -52.66 -11.80
N ASP A 527 -29.71 -51.71 -11.18
CA ASP A 527 -30.82 -52.04 -10.27
C ASP A 527 -32.10 -52.36 -11.07
N LEU A 528 -32.42 -53.64 -11.19
CA LEU A 528 -33.51 -54.15 -12.03
C LEU A 528 -34.77 -54.49 -11.21
N ASN A 529 -34.64 -54.70 -9.90
CA ASN A 529 -35.74 -54.99 -8.96
C ASN A 529 -36.75 -56.02 -9.52
N CYS A 530 -36.24 -57.13 -10.08
CA CYS A 530 -37.05 -58.14 -10.77
C CYS A 530 -38.13 -58.73 -9.87
N ASP A 531 -37.86 -58.82 -8.56
CA ASP A 531 -38.79 -59.35 -7.56
C ASP A 531 -40.08 -58.53 -7.43
N LYS A 532 -39.98 -57.19 -7.49
CA LYS A 532 -41.15 -56.30 -7.48
C LYS A 532 -41.84 -56.28 -8.84
N LEU A 533 -41.06 -56.28 -9.92
CA LEU A 533 -41.55 -56.17 -11.29
C LEU A 533 -42.38 -57.40 -11.73
N CYS A 534 -42.02 -58.59 -11.23
CA CYS A 534 -42.67 -59.86 -11.57
C CYS A 534 -43.64 -60.40 -10.50
N SER A 535 -43.91 -59.63 -9.45
CA SER A 535 -44.73 -60.05 -8.29
C SER A 535 -46.20 -60.38 -8.63
N ASP A 536 -46.75 -59.74 -9.65
CA ASP A 536 -48.15 -59.93 -10.11
C ASP A 536 -48.34 -61.17 -11.01
N PHE A 537 -47.28 -61.97 -11.25
CA PHE A 537 -47.35 -63.13 -12.14
C PHE A 537 -48.27 -64.23 -11.56
N GLN A 538 -49.41 -64.46 -12.22
CA GLN A 538 -50.32 -65.57 -11.94
C GLN A 538 -50.10 -66.70 -12.95
N GLU A 539 -49.92 -67.91 -12.44
CA GLU A 539 -49.57 -69.07 -13.26
C GLU A 539 -50.80 -69.87 -13.66
N ASP A 540 -50.78 -70.37 -14.89
CA ASP A 540 -51.74 -71.36 -15.33
C ASP A 540 -51.05 -72.71 -15.59
N ILE A 541 -50.91 -73.50 -14.51
CA ILE A 541 -50.36 -74.87 -14.52
C ILE A 541 -51.49 -75.91 -14.65
N GLY A 542 -52.74 -75.45 -14.81
CA GLY A 542 -53.90 -76.30 -15.00
C GLY A 542 -53.79 -77.09 -16.32
N PHE A 543 -54.17 -78.36 -16.29
CA PHE A 543 -54.24 -79.14 -17.53
C PHE A 543 -55.39 -78.59 -18.40
N HIS A 544 -55.04 -78.00 -19.54
CA HIS A 544 -55.98 -77.55 -20.56
C HIS A 544 -55.80 -78.41 -21.79
N PHE A 545 -56.87 -79.08 -22.23
CA PHE A 545 -56.83 -79.87 -23.45
C PHE A 545 -56.67 -78.96 -24.66
N SER A 546 -55.72 -79.24 -25.56
CA SER A 546 -55.37 -78.36 -26.68
C SER A 546 -56.53 -78.12 -27.66
N LEU A 547 -57.49 -79.05 -27.72
CA LEU A 547 -58.72 -79.01 -28.50
C LEU A 547 -59.98 -78.84 -27.62
N GLY A 548 -59.81 -78.35 -26.38
CA GLY A 548 -60.91 -77.95 -25.52
C GLY A 548 -61.64 -76.73 -26.09
N TRP A 549 -62.97 -76.68 -25.98
CA TRP A 549 -63.78 -75.60 -26.57
C TRP A 549 -63.33 -74.20 -26.11
N THR A 550 -62.89 -74.05 -24.86
CA THR A 550 -62.37 -72.78 -24.31
C THR A 550 -61.05 -72.33 -24.98
N MET A 551 -60.15 -73.26 -25.32
CA MET A 551 -58.88 -72.97 -26.01
C MET A 551 -59.08 -72.74 -27.51
N LEU A 552 -60.01 -73.46 -28.13
CA LEU A 552 -60.33 -73.33 -29.56
C LEU A 552 -60.98 -71.96 -29.85
N VAL A 553 -61.85 -71.48 -28.96
CA VAL A 553 -62.43 -70.14 -29.01
C VAL A 553 -61.37 -69.06 -28.71
N ASN A 554 -60.44 -69.30 -27.77
CA ASN A 554 -59.29 -68.39 -27.54
C ASN A 554 -58.36 -68.29 -28.76
N ARG A 555 -58.15 -69.39 -29.50
CA ARG A 555 -57.26 -69.45 -30.66
C ARG A 555 -57.87 -68.86 -31.93
N PHE A 556 -59.20 -68.91 -32.10
CA PHE A 556 -59.89 -68.34 -33.27
C PHE A 556 -60.43 -66.91 -33.07
N LEU A 557 -60.78 -66.49 -31.84
CA LEU A 557 -61.31 -65.14 -31.56
C LEU A 557 -60.35 -64.20 -30.81
N GLY A 558 -59.22 -64.71 -30.34
CA GLY A 558 -58.22 -63.95 -29.58
C GLY A 558 -58.64 -63.66 -28.13
N PRO A 559 -57.67 -63.56 -27.19
CA PRO A 559 -57.91 -63.56 -25.74
C PRO A 559 -58.74 -62.38 -25.21
N LYS A 560 -58.78 -61.24 -25.92
CA LYS A 560 -59.54 -60.05 -25.50
C LYS A 560 -61.04 -60.15 -25.78
N ASN A 561 -61.45 -60.89 -26.81
CA ASN A 561 -62.87 -61.05 -27.17
C ASN A 561 -63.51 -62.27 -26.49
N THR A 562 -62.74 -63.30 -26.15
CA THR A 562 -63.21 -64.44 -25.33
C THR A 562 -63.61 -64.04 -23.91
N ARG A 563 -62.88 -63.10 -23.29
CA ARG A 563 -63.28 -62.56 -21.97
C ARG A 563 -64.63 -61.84 -22.04
N ARG A 564 -64.89 -61.09 -23.12
CA ARG A 564 -66.21 -60.45 -23.36
C ARG A 564 -67.32 -61.46 -23.65
N ALA A 565 -67.03 -62.54 -24.38
CA ALA A 565 -68.00 -63.59 -24.68
C ALA A 565 -68.35 -64.47 -23.46
N LEU A 566 -67.38 -64.67 -22.54
CA LEU A 566 -67.57 -65.45 -21.30
C LEU A 566 -68.11 -64.60 -20.13
N MET A 567 -67.86 -63.29 -20.09
CA MET A 567 -68.39 -62.38 -19.05
C MET A 567 -69.87 -62.05 -19.18
N GLY A 568 -70.55 -62.44 -20.27
CA GLY A 568 -72.01 -62.26 -20.42
C GLY A 568 -72.86 -63.12 -19.46
N TYR A 569 -72.24 -63.99 -18.64
CA TYR A 569 -72.93 -64.90 -17.73
C TYR A 569 -72.72 -64.60 -16.24
N ASN A 570 -71.88 -63.63 -15.87
CA ASN A 570 -71.53 -63.36 -14.46
C ASN A 570 -71.13 -61.90 -14.22
N ASP A 571 -72.10 -60.97 -14.19
CA ASP A 571 -72.03 -59.81 -13.27
C ASP A 571 -73.33 -58.98 -13.28
N GLN A 572 -74.23 -59.27 -12.34
CA GLN A 572 -74.99 -58.25 -11.65
C GLN A 572 -74.86 -58.53 -10.15
N VAL A 573 -74.43 -57.50 -9.40
CA VAL A 573 -74.25 -57.43 -7.93
C VAL A 573 -72.89 -58.00 -7.45
N ALA A 574 -71.87 -57.24 -7.02
CA ALA A 574 -71.87 -55.95 -6.35
C ALA A 574 -70.53 -55.19 -6.48
N HIS A 575 -70.66 -53.87 -6.70
CA HIS A 575 -69.72 -52.84 -6.26
C HIS A 575 -69.74 -52.66 -4.74
N VAL A 576 -68.57 -52.48 -4.10
CA VAL A 576 -68.37 -51.65 -2.88
C VAL A 576 -66.87 -51.18 -2.87
N PRO A 577 -66.45 -50.08 -2.20
CA PRO A 577 -65.62 -49.02 -2.81
C PRO A 577 -64.27 -48.76 -2.09
N ARG A 578 -63.46 -47.86 -2.67
CA ARG A 578 -62.18 -47.29 -2.16
C ARG A 578 -62.25 -46.79 -0.70
N PRO A 579 -61.07 -46.62 -0.05
CA PRO A 579 -60.75 -45.27 0.43
C PRO A 579 -59.27 -44.85 0.36
N LEU A 580 -59.08 -43.54 0.15
CA LEU A 580 -57.87 -42.75 0.45
C LEU A 580 -57.98 -42.21 1.88
N ALA A 581 -56.88 -42.13 2.62
CA ALA A 581 -56.55 -41.05 3.56
C ALA A 581 -55.08 -41.20 4.00
N ILE A 582 -54.15 -40.28 3.68
CA ILE A 582 -53.94 -38.95 4.30
C ILE A 582 -53.32 -39.09 5.72
N THR A 583 -52.11 -38.56 5.90
CA THR A 583 -51.52 -38.27 7.22
C THR A 583 -52.39 -37.27 8.01
N PRO A 584 -52.43 -37.24 9.36
CA PRO A 584 -52.59 -38.31 10.35
C PRO A 584 -53.84 -38.13 11.29
N VAL A 585 -54.32 -39.27 11.84
CA VAL A 585 -54.82 -39.61 13.22
C VAL A 585 -55.92 -38.77 13.94
N SER A 586 -57.12 -39.36 14.20
CA SER A 586 -57.58 -39.93 15.52
C SER A 586 -59.11 -40.18 15.66
N THR A 587 -59.45 -41.41 16.11
CA THR A 587 -60.56 -41.88 16.99
C THR A 587 -62.04 -41.44 16.81
N SER A 588 -62.95 -42.39 16.52
CA SER A 588 -63.77 -43.17 17.48
C SER A 588 -65.13 -43.68 16.95
N MET A 589 -65.41 -44.96 17.28
CA MET A 589 -66.71 -45.63 17.52
C MET A 589 -67.57 -46.25 16.37
N PRO A 590 -68.15 -47.46 16.58
CA PRO A 590 -68.95 -48.25 15.62
C PRO A 590 -70.41 -48.50 16.15
N PRO A 591 -71.17 -49.62 15.93
CA PRO A 591 -71.56 -50.46 14.75
C PRO A 591 -73.10 -50.84 14.68
N PHE A 592 -73.52 -51.59 13.62
CA PHE A 592 -74.51 -52.74 13.44
C PHE A 592 -75.78 -52.93 14.32
N PRO A 593 -76.89 -53.67 13.91
CA PRO A 593 -76.88 -55.12 13.50
C PRO A 593 -78.03 -55.77 12.60
N GLN A 594 -77.72 -56.98 12.09
CA GLN A 594 -78.45 -58.30 11.93
C GLN A 594 -79.80 -58.58 11.18
N GLY A 595 -79.88 -59.80 10.58
CA GLY A 595 -81.09 -60.68 10.35
C GLY A 595 -81.22 -61.27 8.92
N SER A 596 -80.91 -62.55 8.59
CA SER A 596 -81.63 -63.86 8.71
C SER A 596 -82.79 -64.16 7.73
N MET A 597 -82.59 -65.19 6.85
CA MET A 597 -83.52 -66.19 6.22
C MET A 597 -84.86 -65.69 5.60
N THR A 598 -85.26 -66.11 4.39
CA THR A 598 -86.18 -67.27 4.19
C THR A 598 -86.10 -67.93 2.81
N GLN A 599 -86.26 -69.25 2.84
CA GLN A 599 -86.27 -70.23 1.77
C GLN A 599 -87.71 -70.38 1.22
N GLU A 600 -88.20 -69.43 0.42
CA GLU A 600 -89.49 -69.63 -0.30
C GLU A 600 -89.60 -68.84 -1.64
N GLU A 601 -88.70 -67.89 -1.94
CA GLU A 601 -88.70 -67.16 -3.23
C GLU A 601 -87.86 -67.79 -4.34
N LEU A 602 -87.04 -68.80 -4.03
CA LEU A 602 -86.12 -69.42 -5.00
C LEU A 602 -86.81 -70.34 -6.02
N MET A 603 -88.02 -70.81 -5.72
CA MET A 603 -88.75 -71.73 -6.60
C MET A 603 -89.46 -71.02 -7.76
N VAL A 604 -89.75 -69.71 -7.63
CA VAL A 604 -90.39 -68.91 -8.70
C VAL A 604 -89.37 -68.35 -9.70
N SER A 605 -88.09 -68.24 -9.29
CA SER A 605 -86.99 -67.81 -10.17
C SER A 605 -86.40 -68.95 -11.03
N MET A 606 -86.42 -70.20 -10.55
CA MET A 606 -86.00 -71.36 -11.35
C MET A 606 -86.92 -71.65 -12.55
N VAL A 607 -88.21 -71.31 -12.46
CA VAL A 607 -89.19 -71.57 -13.54
C VAL A 607 -89.15 -70.48 -14.62
N THR A 608 -88.63 -69.29 -14.34
CA THR A 608 -88.50 -68.19 -15.31
C THR A 608 -87.19 -68.22 -16.10
N GLY A 609 -86.14 -68.88 -15.58
CA GLY A 609 -84.85 -69.04 -16.27
C GLY A 609 -84.82 -70.11 -17.38
N LEU A 610 -85.79 -71.03 -17.39
CA LEU A 610 -85.93 -72.06 -18.45
C LEU A 610 -86.88 -71.65 -19.59
N ALA A 611 -87.61 -70.54 -19.45
CA ALA A 611 -88.59 -70.07 -20.43
C ALA A 611 -88.02 -69.13 -21.51
N SER A 612 -86.74 -68.74 -21.44
CA SER A 612 -86.09 -67.87 -22.44
C SER A 612 -85.17 -68.60 -23.44
N LEU A 613 -85.12 -69.94 -23.39
CA LEU A 613 -84.43 -70.79 -24.38
C LEU A 613 -85.30 -71.16 -25.59
N THR A 614 -86.31 -70.36 -25.91
CA THR A 614 -87.01 -70.41 -27.21
C THR A 614 -86.38 -69.39 -28.15
N SER A 615 -85.17 -69.68 -28.64
CA SER A 615 -84.54 -68.93 -29.73
C SER A 615 -83.96 -69.88 -30.78
N ARG A 616 -84.24 -69.55 -32.04
CA ARG A 616 -84.16 -70.34 -33.29
C ARG A 616 -82.77 -70.88 -33.68
N THR A 617 -81.77 -70.80 -32.82
CA THR A 617 -80.40 -71.31 -33.06
C THR A 617 -80.13 -72.69 -32.46
N SER A 618 -80.98 -73.20 -31.55
CA SER A 618 -80.85 -74.55 -30.98
C SER A 618 -81.35 -75.68 -31.89
N MET A 619 -82.26 -75.40 -32.84
CA MET A 619 -82.72 -76.40 -33.82
C MET A 619 -81.68 -76.74 -34.91
N GLY A 620 -80.74 -75.84 -35.22
CA GLY A 620 -79.70 -76.08 -36.22
C GLY A 620 -78.70 -77.17 -35.80
N ILE A 621 -78.40 -77.27 -34.50
CA ILE A 621 -77.44 -78.24 -33.96
C ILE A 621 -78.04 -79.66 -33.93
N ILE A 622 -79.34 -79.78 -33.67
CA ILE A 622 -80.05 -81.09 -33.68
C ILE A 622 -80.23 -81.60 -35.11
N VAL A 623 -80.52 -80.71 -36.08
CA VAL A 623 -80.69 -81.10 -37.49
C VAL A 623 -79.35 -81.43 -38.16
N VAL A 624 -78.29 -80.64 -37.94
CA VAL A 624 -76.95 -80.95 -38.47
C VAL A 624 -76.38 -82.21 -37.80
N GLY A 625 -76.59 -82.37 -36.48
CA GLY A 625 -76.23 -83.60 -35.76
C GLY A 625 -76.95 -84.84 -36.28
N GLY A 626 -78.25 -84.72 -36.58
CA GLY A 626 -79.07 -85.81 -37.13
C GLY A 626 -78.72 -86.19 -38.58
N VAL A 627 -78.35 -85.22 -39.43
CA VAL A 627 -77.93 -85.48 -40.82
C VAL A 627 -76.56 -86.14 -40.87
N ILE A 628 -75.61 -85.72 -40.03
CA ILE A 628 -74.28 -86.37 -39.91
C ILE A 628 -74.43 -87.80 -39.35
N TRP A 629 -75.34 -88.00 -38.38
CA TRP A 629 -75.64 -89.33 -37.82
C TRP A 629 -76.16 -90.31 -38.87
N LYS A 630 -76.95 -89.83 -39.84
CA LYS A 630 -77.54 -90.65 -40.93
C LYS A 630 -76.61 -90.86 -42.12
N ALA A 631 -75.71 -89.91 -42.42
CA ALA A 631 -74.85 -89.96 -43.60
C ALA A 631 -73.50 -90.67 -43.38
N VAL A 632 -72.95 -90.63 -42.16
CA VAL A 632 -71.55 -91.02 -41.89
C VAL A 632 -71.45 -92.38 -41.16
N GLY A 633 -72.56 -92.86 -40.59
CA GLY A 633 -72.62 -94.12 -39.83
C GLY A 633 -71.93 -94.02 -38.47
N TRP A 634 -72.47 -94.72 -37.46
CA TRP A 634 -71.98 -94.68 -36.08
C TRP A 634 -70.48 -94.98 -35.92
N ARG A 635 -69.88 -95.71 -36.88
CA ARG A 635 -68.46 -96.08 -36.87
C ARG A 635 -67.53 -94.87 -36.96
N LEU A 636 -67.81 -93.86 -37.79
CA LEU A 636 -66.95 -92.68 -37.95
C LEU A 636 -67.06 -91.71 -36.77
N ILE A 637 -68.24 -91.60 -36.15
CA ILE A 637 -68.45 -90.81 -34.92
C ILE A 637 -67.76 -91.49 -33.73
N ALA A 638 -67.85 -92.82 -33.61
CA ALA A 638 -67.11 -93.57 -32.61
C ALA A 638 -65.59 -93.48 -32.83
N LEU A 639 -65.12 -93.46 -34.08
CA LEU A 639 -63.70 -93.29 -34.42
C LEU A 639 -63.21 -91.88 -34.10
N SER A 640 -64.00 -90.83 -34.35
CA SER A 640 -63.63 -89.44 -34.02
C SER A 640 -63.69 -89.14 -32.53
N VAL A 641 -64.71 -89.64 -31.80
CA VAL A 641 -64.77 -89.57 -30.33
C VAL A 641 -63.66 -90.41 -29.69
N GLY A 642 -63.36 -91.58 -30.26
CA GLY A 642 -62.23 -92.43 -29.86
C GLY A 642 -60.88 -91.75 -30.06
N LEU A 643 -60.66 -91.11 -31.22
CA LEU A 643 -59.43 -90.35 -31.53
C LEU A 643 -59.29 -89.10 -30.66
N TYR A 644 -60.38 -88.39 -30.40
CA TYR A 644 -60.44 -87.23 -29.48
C TYR A 644 -60.13 -87.65 -28.04
N GLY A 645 -60.70 -88.77 -27.58
CA GLY A 645 -60.39 -89.37 -26.27
C GLY A 645 -58.95 -89.85 -26.17
N LEU A 646 -58.40 -90.45 -27.23
CA LEU A 646 -57.00 -90.88 -27.30
C LEU A 646 -56.04 -89.69 -27.24
N LEU A 647 -56.34 -88.59 -27.93
CA LEU A 647 -55.60 -87.33 -27.85
C LEU A 647 -55.70 -86.70 -26.45
N TYR A 648 -56.88 -86.71 -25.82
CA TYR A 648 -57.06 -86.21 -24.46
C TYR A 648 -56.23 -87.00 -23.45
N VAL A 649 -56.26 -88.33 -23.53
CA VAL A 649 -55.46 -89.21 -22.66
C VAL A 649 -53.97 -89.07 -22.97
N TYR A 650 -53.58 -88.95 -24.24
CA TYR A 650 -52.20 -88.71 -24.65
C TYR A 650 -51.66 -87.38 -24.08
N GLU A 651 -52.42 -86.29 -24.19
CA GLU A 651 -52.04 -85.01 -23.59
C GLU A 651 -52.04 -85.07 -22.06
N ARG A 652 -53.00 -85.76 -21.44
CA ARG A 652 -53.08 -85.92 -19.99
C ARG A 652 -51.91 -86.72 -19.41
N LEU A 653 -51.47 -87.77 -20.11
CA LEU A 653 -50.33 -88.61 -19.71
C LEU A 653 -48.99 -87.93 -19.98
N THR A 654 -48.90 -87.10 -21.02
CA THR A 654 -47.68 -86.31 -21.31
C THR A 654 -47.54 -85.07 -20.41
N TRP A 655 -48.60 -84.66 -19.70
CA TRP A 655 -48.61 -83.56 -18.72
C TRP A 655 -47.96 -83.92 -17.38
N THR A 656 -46.66 -84.25 -17.43
CA THR A 656 -45.80 -84.56 -16.27
C THR A 656 -45.31 -83.29 -15.56
N THR A 657 -44.70 -83.43 -14.37
CA THR A 657 -44.08 -82.31 -13.62
C THR A 657 -43.07 -81.53 -14.47
N ARG A 658 -42.31 -82.21 -15.34
CA ARG A 658 -41.40 -81.58 -16.32
C ARG A 658 -42.11 -80.80 -17.43
N ALA A 659 -43.28 -81.25 -17.87
CA ALA A 659 -44.07 -80.52 -18.87
C ALA A 659 -44.68 -79.24 -18.26
N LYS A 660 -45.13 -79.32 -17.00
CA LYS A 660 -45.61 -78.18 -16.21
C LYS A 660 -44.51 -77.13 -15.97
N GLU A 661 -43.30 -77.57 -15.64
CA GLU A 661 -42.14 -76.69 -15.50
C GLU A 661 -41.83 -75.94 -16.81
N ARG A 662 -41.83 -76.65 -17.95
CA ARG A 662 -41.61 -76.00 -19.26
C ARG A 662 -42.72 -75.01 -19.63
N ALA A 663 -43.97 -75.31 -19.29
CA ALA A 663 -45.09 -74.40 -19.53
C ALA A 663 -44.98 -73.15 -18.63
N PHE A 664 -44.64 -73.34 -17.35
CA PHE A 664 -44.37 -72.26 -16.41
C PHE A 664 -43.21 -71.37 -16.90
N LYS A 665 -42.06 -71.96 -17.26
CA LYS A 665 -40.89 -71.23 -17.77
C LYS A 665 -41.22 -70.40 -19.01
N ARG A 666 -41.99 -70.96 -19.96
CA ARG A 666 -42.44 -70.21 -21.15
C ARG A 666 -43.37 -69.04 -20.82
N GLN A 667 -44.41 -69.28 -20.00
CA GLN A 667 -45.33 -68.22 -19.56
C GLN A 667 -44.58 -67.12 -18.79
N PHE A 668 -43.61 -67.52 -17.97
CA PHE A 668 -42.78 -66.59 -17.21
C PHE A 668 -41.85 -65.79 -18.12
N VAL A 669 -41.20 -66.41 -19.11
CA VAL A 669 -40.34 -65.70 -20.09
C VAL A 669 -41.16 -64.68 -20.88
N ASP A 670 -42.35 -65.03 -21.37
CA ASP A 670 -43.21 -64.10 -22.12
C ASP A 670 -43.63 -62.90 -21.24
N TYR A 671 -44.04 -63.17 -20.00
CA TYR A 671 -44.44 -62.14 -19.03
C TYR A 671 -43.28 -61.24 -18.59
N ALA A 672 -42.15 -61.85 -18.20
CA ALA A 672 -40.96 -61.15 -17.77
C ALA A 672 -40.36 -60.33 -18.91
N SER A 673 -40.39 -60.81 -20.15
CA SER A 673 -39.91 -60.07 -21.31
C SER A 673 -40.72 -58.79 -21.56
N GLU A 674 -42.05 -58.86 -21.48
CA GLU A 674 -42.94 -57.70 -21.63
C GLU A 674 -42.71 -56.67 -20.51
N LYS A 675 -42.55 -57.13 -19.27
CA LYS A 675 -42.33 -56.26 -18.11
C LYS A 675 -40.93 -55.65 -18.08
N LEU A 676 -39.88 -56.44 -18.37
CA LEU A 676 -38.51 -55.95 -18.47
C LEU A 676 -38.36 -54.96 -19.62
N GLN A 677 -39.09 -55.12 -20.73
CA GLN A 677 -39.10 -54.15 -21.83
C GLN A 677 -39.56 -52.75 -21.40
N LEU A 678 -40.49 -52.64 -20.46
CA LEU A 678 -40.99 -51.36 -19.96
C LEU A 678 -39.95 -50.57 -19.15
N ILE A 679 -38.96 -51.26 -18.58
CA ILE A 679 -37.90 -50.64 -17.75
C ILE A 679 -36.57 -50.46 -18.48
N VAL A 680 -36.48 -50.84 -19.77
CA VAL A 680 -35.24 -50.69 -20.55
C VAL A 680 -34.77 -49.24 -20.62
N SER A 681 -35.66 -48.33 -21.00
CA SER A 681 -35.35 -46.90 -21.07
C SER A 681 -35.06 -46.30 -19.69
N TYR A 682 -35.76 -46.76 -18.66
CA TYR A 682 -35.52 -46.33 -17.27
C TYR A 682 -34.14 -46.77 -16.78
N THR A 683 -33.73 -48.01 -17.04
CA THR A 683 -32.42 -48.56 -16.66
C THR A 683 -31.29 -47.87 -17.43
N GLY A 684 -31.47 -47.64 -18.74
CA GLY A 684 -30.54 -46.88 -19.56
C GLY A 684 -30.34 -45.45 -19.06
N SER A 685 -31.45 -44.74 -18.77
CA SER A 685 -31.43 -43.38 -18.24
C SER A 685 -30.80 -43.30 -16.84
N ASN A 686 -31.07 -44.27 -15.95
CA ASN A 686 -30.48 -44.30 -14.61
C ASN A 686 -28.96 -44.54 -14.65
N CYS A 687 -28.50 -45.46 -15.51
CA CYS A 687 -27.07 -45.70 -15.76
C CYS A 687 -26.38 -44.46 -16.34
N SER A 688 -27.04 -43.80 -17.29
CA SER A 688 -26.60 -42.55 -17.90
C SER A 688 -26.47 -41.42 -16.88
N HIS A 689 -27.44 -41.29 -15.96
CA HIS A 689 -27.37 -40.35 -14.84
C HIS A 689 -26.21 -40.64 -13.88
N GLN A 690 -25.92 -41.91 -13.57
CA GLN A 690 -24.75 -42.27 -12.75
C GLN A 690 -23.44 -41.81 -13.40
N VAL A 691 -23.28 -42.05 -14.71
CA VAL A 691 -22.09 -41.59 -15.47
C VAL A 691 -22.02 -40.07 -15.53
N GLN A 692 -23.15 -39.40 -15.74
CA GLN A 692 -23.22 -37.94 -15.75
C GLN A 692 -22.80 -37.33 -14.41
N GLN A 693 -23.25 -37.90 -13.28
CA GLN A 693 -22.87 -37.44 -11.94
C GLN A 693 -21.37 -37.60 -11.69
N GLU A 694 -20.77 -38.72 -12.09
CA GLU A 694 -19.34 -38.98 -11.91
C GLU A 694 -18.47 -38.00 -12.72
N LEU A 695 -18.81 -37.81 -14.01
CA LEU A 695 -18.10 -36.85 -14.87
C LEU A 695 -18.30 -35.40 -14.42
N ALA A 696 -19.52 -35.02 -14.04
CA ALA A 696 -19.80 -33.68 -13.52
C ALA A 696 -19.09 -33.43 -12.19
N GLY A 697 -19.00 -34.44 -11.32
CA GLY A 697 -18.24 -34.37 -10.07
C GLY A 697 -16.75 -34.16 -10.32
N THR A 698 -16.16 -34.93 -11.25
CA THR A 698 -14.75 -34.78 -11.67
C THR A 698 -14.49 -33.39 -12.24
N PHE A 699 -15.37 -32.92 -13.14
CA PHE A 699 -15.27 -31.59 -13.74
C PHE A 699 -15.36 -30.47 -12.68
N SER A 700 -16.29 -30.58 -11.73
CA SER A 700 -16.43 -29.60 -10.64
C SER A 700 -15.17 -29.50 -9.76
N GLN A 701 -14.52 -30.62 -9.48
CA GLN A 701 -13.26 -30.63 -8.70
C GLN A 701 -12.13 -29.96 -9.48
N LEU A 702 -12.06 -30.17 -10.79
CA LEU A 702 -11.06 -29.52 -11.66
C LEU A 702 -11.30 -28.01 -11.73
N CYS A 703 -12.55 -27.55 -11.92
CA CYS A 703 -12.88 -26.13 -11.87
C CYS A 703 -12.46 -25.48 -10.56
N GLN A 704 -12.72 -26.14 -9.42
CA GLN A 704 -12.33 -25.62 -8.11
C GLN A 704 -10.81 -25.37 -7.99
N GLN A 705 -9.97 -26.20 -8.62
CA GLN A 705 -8.51 -26.00 -8.62
C GLN A 705 -8.08 -24.80 -9.49
N VAL A 706 -8.77 -24.56 -10.61
CA VAL A 706 -8.52 -23.37 -11.42
C VAL A 706 -9.01 -22.12 -10.70
N ASP A 707 -10.15 -22.18 -10.01
CA ASP A 707 -10.68 -21.08 -9.20
C ASP A 707 -9.71 -20.67 -8.09
N VAL A 708 -9.06 -21.65 -7.42
CA VAL A 708 -8.00 -21.35 -6.43
C VAL A 708 -6.82 -20.62 -7.09
N THR A 709 -6.41 -21.04 -8.29
CA THR A 709 -5.33 -20.37 -9.05
C THR A 709 -5.74 -18.95 -9.46
N ARG A 710 -6.99 -18.79 -9.91
CA ARG A 710 -7.59 -17.50 -10.27
C ARG A 710 -7.58 -16.56 -9.06
N GLN A 711 -8.01 -17.05 -7.89
CA GLN A 711 -8.04 -16.27 -6.66
C GLN A 711 -6.63 -15.87 -6.20
N GLN A 712 -5.64 -16.75 -6.34
CA GLN A 712 -4.23 -16.42 -6.07
C GLN A 712 -3.72 -15.29 -6.98
N LEU A 713 -4.04 -15.32 -8.28
CA LEU A 713 -3.67 -14.24 -9.21
C LEU A 713 -4.38 -12.92 -8.85
N GLU A 714 -5.67 -12.97 -8.48
CA GLU A 714 -6.42 -11.79 -8.02
C GLU A 714 -5.84 -11.21 -6.71
N ASP A 715 -5.39 -12.06 -5.78
CA ASP A 715 -4.69 -11.66 -4.56
C ASP A 715 -3.36 -10.96 -4.87
N GLU A 716 -2.53 -11.54 -5.76
CA GLU A 716 -1.27 -10.94 -6.19
C GLU A 716 -1.48 -9.59 -6.91
N ILE A 717 -2.52 -9.46 -7.74
CA ILE A 717 -2.88 -8.19 -8.38
C ILE A 717 -3.25 -7.14 -7.31
N ARG A 718 -3.99 -7.53 -6.26
CA ARG A 718 -4.32 -6.63 -5.15
C ARG A 718 -3.08 -6.18 -4.38
N ASP A 719 -2.16 -7.10 -4.10
CA ASP A 719 -0.90 -6.79 -3.44
C ASP A 719 -0.04 -5.84 -4.29
N LEU A 720 0.06 -6.08 -5.60
CA LEU A 720 0.76 -5.20 -6.53
C LEU A 720 0.12 -3.80 -6.59
N ASN A 721 -1.21 -3.69 -6.58
CA ASN A 721 -1.90 -2.40 -6.53
C ASN A 721 -1.59 -1.65 -5.23
N SER A 722 -1.59 -2.33 -4.08
CA SER A 722 -1.23 -1.70 -2.81
C SER A 722 0.22 -1.18 -2.82
N LYS A 723 1.17 -1.96 -3.36
CA LYS A 723 2.55 -1.52 -3.54
C LYS A 723 2.67 -0.30 -4.45
N ILE A 724 1.92 -0.27 -5.56
CA ILE A 724 1.90 0.89 -6.47
C ILE A 724 1.39 2.15 -5.75
N GLU A 725 0.32 2.05 -4.95
CA GLU A 725 -0.21 3.19 -4.19
C GLU A 725 0.82 3.73 -3.17
N GLN A 726 1.52 2.84 -2.48
CA GLN A 726 2.59 3.23 -1.56
C GLN A 726 3.75 3.92 -2.30
N LEU A 727 4.17 3.38 -3.45
CA LEU A 727 5.23 3.97 -4.28
C LEU A 727 4.82 5.34 -4.85
N ASP A 728 3.57 5.52 -5.26
CA ASP A 728 3.03 6.83 -5.66
C ASP A 728 3.09 7.84 -4.49
N GLY A 729 2.74 7.39 -3.28
CA GLY A 729 2.87 8.16 -2.05
C GLY A 729 4.31 8.61 -1.79
N LEU A 730 5.26 7.67 -1.82
CA LEU A 730 6.70 7.94 -1.65
C LEU A 730 7.22 8.89 -2.72
N GLN A 731 6.86 8.66 -3.99
CA GLN A 731 7.29 9.48 -5.12
C GLN A 731 6.79 10.93 -4.97
N SER A 732 5.55 11.12 -4.54
CA SER A 732 4.96 12.45 -4.32
C SER A 732 5.65 13.20 -3.18
N LYS A 733 5.93 12.51 -2.05
CA LYS A 733 6.68 13.06 -0.91
C LYS A 733 8.12 13.42 -1.31
N ALA A 734 8.84 12.54 -2.00
CA ALA A 734 10.19 12.79 -2.48
C ALA A 734 10.25 14.02 -3.42
N LYS A 735 9.28 14.13 -4.34
CA LYS A 735 9.16 15.29 -5.24
C LYS A 735 8.90 16.60 -4.49
N LEU A 736 8.06 16.57 -3.45
CA LEU A 736 7.80 17.73 -2.59
C LEU A 736 9.08 18.18 -1.87
N LEU A 737 9.80 17.24 -1.26
CA LEU A 737 11.05 17.51 -0.55
C LEU A 737 12.14 18.03 -1.49
N ARG A 738 12.24 17.48 -2.70
CA ARG A 738 13.13 18.01 -3.74
C ARG A 738 12.82 19.46 -4.11
N ASN A 739 11.53 19.79 -4.29
CA ASN A 739 11.12 21.16 -4.60
C ASN A 739 11.42 22.12 -3.44
N LYS A 740 11.28 21.67 -2.18
CA LYS A 740 11.68 22.44 -1.00
C LYS A 740 13.18 22.74 -0.98
N ALA A 741 14.03 21.77 -1.34
CA ALA A 741 15.48 22.02 -1.50
C ALA A 741 15.78 23.07 -2.58
N GLY A 742 15.09 23.00 -3.73
CA GLY A 742 15.23 24.00 -4.80
C GLY A 742 14.81 25.40 -4.35
N TRP A 743 13.75 25.51 -3.55
CA TRP A 743 13.35 26.78 -2.94
C TRP A 743 14.39 27.32 -1.95
N LEU A 744 14.96 26.47 -1.08
CA LEU A 744 16.02 26.86 -0.14
C LEU A 744 17.29 27.34 -0.87
N ASP A 745 17.67 26.68 -1.96
CA ASP A 745 18.79 27.12 -2.79
C ASP A 745 18.51 28.50 -3.41
N SER A 746 17.27 28.75 -3.87
CA SER A 746 16.88 30.07 -4.35
C SER A 746 16.99 31.17 -3.28
N GLU A 747 16.60 30.88 -2.02
CA GLU A 747 16.72 31.82 -0.90
C GLU A 747 18.19 32.10 -0.54
N LEU A 748 19.04 31.06 -0.55
CA LEU A 748 20.49 31.20 -0.36
C LEU A 748 21.13 32.01 -1.49
N ASN A 749 20.68 31.83 -2.74
CA ASN A 749 21.15 32.60 -3.89
C ASN A 749 20.70 34.07 -3.81
N MET A 750 19.46 34.33 -3.40
CA MET A 750 18.99 35.70 -3.13
C MET A 750 19.78 36.36 -2.01
N PHE A 751 20.07 35.64 -0.91
CA PHE A 751 20.94 36.15 0.15
C PHE A 751 22.33 36.51 -0.37
N THR A 752 22.91 35.64 -1.21
CA THR A 752 24.22 35.87 -1.83
C THR A 752 24.22 37.14 -2.69
N GLN A 753 23.21 37.32 -3.54
CA GLN A 753 23.11 38.49 -4.41
C GLN A 753 22.85 39.78 -3.62
N GLN A 754 22.00 39.72 -2.58
CA GLN A 754 21.59 40.89 -1.83
C GLN A 754 22.65 41.37 -0.82
N TYR A 755 23.40 40.46 -0.19
CA TYR A 755 24.27 40.79 0.96
C TYR A 755 25.76 40.50 0.71
N LEU A 756 26.11 39.54 -0.16
CA LEU A 756 27.51 39.17 -0.39
C LEU A 756 28.11 39.77 -1.68
N GLN A 757 27.28 40.11 -2.67
CA GLN A 757 27.73 40.63 -3.97
C GLN A 757 27.66 42.16 -4.13
N GLN A 758 27.14 42.90 -3.14
CA GLN A 758 26.98 44.37 -3.22
C GLN A 758 28.30 45.18 -3.25
N GLY A 759 29.46 44.53 -3.24
CA GLY A 759 30.78 45.18 -3.19
C GLY A 759 31.62 45.09 -4.47
N ARG A 760 31.02 44.94 -5.65
CA ARG A 760 31.74 45.04 -6.93
C ARG A 760 31.40 46.31 -7.69
#